data_AF-A0A3S0INK3-F1
#
_entry.id   AF-A0A3S0INK3-F1
#
_cell.length_a   1.000
_cell.length_b   1.000
_cell.length_c   1.000
_cell.angle_alpha   90.00
_cell.angle_beta   90.00
_cell.angle_gamma   90.00
#
_symmetry.space_group_name_H-M   'P 1'
#
loop_
_entity.id
_entity.type
_entity.pdbx_description
1 polymer ?
#
loop_
_entity_poly.entity_id
_entity_poly.type
_entity_poly.pdbx_seq_one_letter_code
_entity_poly.pdbx_strand_id
1 'polypeptide(L)'
;MIKPTPPVNSAASVSDQVIKSEMPLRIALLVLPASLDLNAVSLDTPEMAKQLSVLMPDLHSSKLLETTELVSIKVDDFEANLTATIESIEQGKIVQISTPSSSLLMMHALKAAQNRIHPHAQLAAMQIQAESDSADPALTDTTLAAYSLADSSMAKALSQAKRKSDSVSKRFDLPELNSTEQFDAVCTLIKDLASRTHHRDTESIGPKQATSHYWFTDHHQARVVAINLTSSLQNSSSKSSSASCISFVVSQGTGFIAPKSIIDTKRLQFVVCADTQAELLSELTKIKSALTTEPGSLLTQMRDNLVSYEKSNSDTASISRYAITLQASSIEAMLQEITAMGETLPNVMSENGQYASQYKTPAGSYFTAEPLGGADQSGLAFVYPGVGTVYSDMFSQLHRYFPSLYSQLEREGDLKSMFQADAIYHLDPKVTPAMQLGDLAIAGVGSSYLLTQLLVKQFNITPNFALGYSMGEASMWASLGVWNAPHALIEKTKTDPLFTSAISGKLTAVRKAWQLTNSDADIVWNSFVVRSPAEPIKAFLPDFPHAYLAIVQGDTCVIAGCETQCRALLAQMKKRGIAANRVTAMHTTPAMEERGNVEQFYNQPLEEVLPNQIKFISAASGDSTVSNANGGLDSQVVARSIADTFCNTLDFTALVHSAQKQGVKLFVELGADRQNCTLIDKIAKQDRQCGGESTEANTTAANGSSYCTVPVNAKGGDDITTLLKALGQLISHRVPLTTQPLIDGLNREIALSQLQKTATTKQLKSEPMSNLTLQGEV
;
A
#
# COMPACT_ATOMS: atom_id res chain seq x y z
N MET A 1 -3.38 -57.25 61.43
CA MET A 1 -3.83 -55.88 61.09
C MET A 1 -2.93 -55.35 59.99
N ILE A 2 -3.37 -55.46 58.74
CA ILE A 2 -2.70 -54.88 57.57
C ILE A 2 -3.49 -53.63 57.21
N LYS A 3 -2.85 -52.47 57.25
CA LYS A 3 -3.45 -51.17 56.91
C LYS A 3 -3.66 -51.08 55.39
N PRO A 4 -4.76 -50.44 54.92
CA PRO A 4 -5.01 -50.27 53.49
C PRO A 4 -4.15 -49.14 52.90
N THR A 5 -3.74 -49.36 51.65
CA THR A 5 -3.07 -48.44 50.73
C THR A 5 -3.99 -47.23 50.41
N PRO A 6 -3.45 -46.00 50.26
CA PRO A 6 -4.23 -44.84 49.83
C PRO A 6 -4.55 -44.92 48.31
N PRO A 7 -5.60 -44.23 47.85
CA PRO A 7 -5.98 -44.23 46.44
C PRO A 7 -4.94 -43.48 45.60
N VAL A 8 -4.70 -44.01 44.40
CA VAL A 8 -3.88 -43.39 43.36
C VAL A 8 -4.59 -42.12 42.89
N ASN A 9 -4.02 -40.94 43.15
CA ASN A 9 -4.42 -39.70 42.49
C ASN A 9 -4.18 -39.87 40.98
N SER A 10 -5.22 -39.69 40.17
CA SER A 10 -5.09 -39.50 38.73
C SER A 10 -4.22 -38.27 38.50
N ALA A 11 -3.02 -38.44 37.95
CA ALA A 11 -2.18 -37.32 37.56
C ALA A 11 -2.94 -36.48 36.53
N ALA A 12 -3.18 -35.19 36.85
CA ALA A 12 -3.70 -34.24 35.88
C ALA A 12 -2.78 -34.24 34.64
N SER A 13 -3.35 -34.23 33.43
CA SER A 13 -2.57 -34.23 32.19
C SER A 13 -1.65 -33.02 32.13
N VAL A 14 -0.54 -33.13 31.38
CA VAL A 14 0.44 -32.04 31.23
C VAL A 14 -0.23 -30.79 30.64
N SER A 15 -1.22 -30.97 29.75
CA SER A 15 -2.06 -29.89 29.26
C SER A 15 -2.81 -29.14 30.36
N ASP A 16 -3.40 -29.85 31.31
CA ASP A 16 -4.17 -29.26 32.40
C ASP A 16 -3.27 -28.41 33.30
N GLN A 17 -2.01 -28.83 33.50
CA GLN A 17 -1.01 -28.06 34.26
C GLN A 17 -0.51 -26.82 33.49
N VAL A 18 -0.39 -26.91 32.17
CA VAL A 18 0.09 -25.80 31.31
C VAL A 18 -1.03 -24.78 31.05
N ILE A 19 -2.26 -25.23 30.83
CA ILE A 19 -3.44 -24.38 30.64
C ILE A 19 -3.78 -23.68 31.96
N LYS A 20 -3.69 -24.37 33.10
CA LYS A 20 -3.90 -23.79 34.44
C LYS A 20 -2.66 -23.06 34.99
N SER A 21 -1.55 -23.02 34.23
CA SER A 21 -0.33 -22.30 34.61
C SER A 21 -0.51 -20.79 34.49
N GLU A 22 0.02 -20.03 35.44
CA GLU A 22 0.10 -18.55 35.38
C GLU A 22 1.19 -18.05 34.41
N MET A 23 1.95 -18.95 33.78
CA MET A 23 2.99 -18.58 32.82
C MET A 23 2.43 -18.38 31.41
N PRO A 24 2.87 -17.35 30.67
CA PRO A 24 2.46 -17.17 29.28
C PRO A 24 2.89 -18.34 28.41
N LEU A 25 1.98 -18.77 27.53
CA LEU A 25 2.31 -19.69 26.47
C LEU A 25 3.33 -19.03 25.52
N ARG A 26 4.22 -19.85 24.97
CA ARG A 26 5.27 -19.41 24.04
C ARG A 26 5.15 -20.19 22.75
N ILE A 27 4.00 -20.10 22.08
CA ILE A 27 3.73 -20.87 20.88
C ILE A 27 3.77 -19.93 19.66
N ALA A 28 4.68 -20.21 18.74
CA ALA A 28 4.78 -19.59 17.43
C ALA A 28 3.77 -20.22 16.47
N LEU A 29 3.05 -19.36 15.74
CA LEU A 29 2.00 -19.74 14.81
C LEU A 29 2.40 -19.33 13.39
N LEU A 30 2.33 -20.26 12.44
CA LEU A 30 2.51 -20.01 11.02
C LEU A 30 1.30 -20.51 10.24
N VAL A 31 0.52 -19.58 9.70
CA VAL A 31 -0.50 -19.88 8.68
C VAL A 31 0.14 -20.56 7.47
N LEU A 32 -0.46 -21.68 7.04
CA LEU A 32 -0.08 -22.40 5.82
C LEU A 32 -1.20 -22.32 4.77
N PRO A 33 -0.87 -22.50 3.47
CA PRO A 33 -1.88 -22.82 2.46
C PRO A 33 -2.65 -24.09 2.86
N ALA A 34 -3.98 -24.08 2.76
CA ALA A 34 -4.81 -25.21 3.23
C ALA A 34 -4.52 -26.53 2.51
N SER A 35 -4.11 -26.46 1.23
CA SER A 35 -3.73 -27.60 0.42
C SER A 35 -2.31 -28.13 0.69
N LEU A 36 -1.51 -27.42 1.50
CA LEU A 36 -0.14 -27.82 1.82
C LEU A 36 -0.15 -28.87 2.94
N ASP A 37 0.27 -30.09 2.63
CA ASP A 37 0.42 -31.19 3.58
C ASP A 37 1.91 -31.41 3.87
N LEU A 38 2.37 -31.04 5.07
CA LEU A 38 3.78 -31.12 5.43
C LEU A 38 4.27 -32.55 5.66
N ASN A 39 3.39 -33.53 5.93
CA ASN A 39 3.81 -34.94 5.99
C ASN A 39 4.23 -35.46 4.62
N ALA A 40 3.59 -34.97 3.55
CA ALA A 40 3.97 -35.30 2.18
C ALA A 40 5.28 -34.62 1.74
N VAL A 41 5.81 -33.68 2.53
CA VAL A 41 7.10 -33.01 2.29
C VAL A 41 8.28 -33.91 2.67
N SER A 42 8.04 -35.03 3.38
CA SER A 42 9.08 -36.00 3.75
C SER A 42 9.78 -36.62 2.52
N LEU A 43 10.92 -36.01 2.16
CA LEU A 43 12.18 -36.56 1.62
C LEU A 43 12.33 -37.08 0.17
N ASP A 44 11.31 -37.22 -0.69
CA ASP A 44 11.56 -37.77 -2.06
C ASP A 44 10.83 -37.09 -3.25
N THR A 45 10.13 -35.96 -3.05
CA THR A 45 9.49 -35.24 -4.18
C THR A 45 10.08 -33.84 -4.40
N PRO A 46 10.96 -33.65 -5.41
CA PRO A 46 11.58 -32.35 -5.71
C PRO A 46 10.58 -31.20 -5.91
N GLU A 47 9.36 -31.51 -6.38
CA GLU A 47 8.34 -30.52 -6.69
C GLU A 47 7.73 -29.87 -5.43
N MET A 48 7.48 -30.65 -4.37
CA MET A 48 6.88 -30.12 -3.13
C MET A 48 7.88 -29.26 -2.35
N ALA A 49 9.16 -29.66 -2.34
CA ALA A 49 10.25 -28.86 -1.77
C ALA A 49 10.37 -27.50 -2.50
N LYS A 50 10.26 -27.49 -3.84
CA LYS A 50 10.25 -26.27 -4.64
C LYS A 50 9.08 -25.36 -4.28
N GLN A 51 7.87 -25.91 -4.15
CA GLN A 51 6.69 -25.13 -3.73
C GLN A 51 6.87 -24.53 -2.33
N LEU A 52 7.39 -25.31 -1.37
CA LEU A 52 7.66 -24.83 -0.03
C LEU A 52 8.71 -23.71 -0.03
N SER A 53 9.76 -23.81 -0.86
CA SER A 53 10.80 -22.78 -0.97
C SER A 53 10.26 -21.41 -1.43
N VAL A 54 9.17 -21.41 -2.19
CA VAL A 54 8.52 -20.20 -2.71
C VAL A 54 7.46 -19.67 -1.75
N LEU A 55 6.65 -20.56 -1.16
CA LEU A 55 5.51 -20.18 -0.33
C LEU A 55 5.89 -19.90 1.13
N MET A 56 6.87 -20.63 1.66
CA MET A 56 7.34 -20.54 3.05
C MET A 56 8.89 -20.60 3.09
N PRO A 57 9.60 -19.59 2.54
CA PRO A 57 11.05 -19.63 2.35
C PRO A 57 11.83 -19.82 3.66
N ASP A 58 11.40 -19.19 4.76
CA ASP A 58 12.04 -19.32 6.07
C ASP A 58 11.94 -20.75 6.61
N LEU A 59 10.75 -21.35 6.50
CA LEU A 59 10.51 -22.73 6.93
C LEU A 59 11.33 -23.71 6.08
N HIS A 60 11.35 -23.53 4.76
CA HIS A 60 12.16 -24.35 3.85
C HIS A 60 13.66 -24.25 4.19
N SER A 61 14.18 -23.04 4.35
CA SER A 61 15.61 -22.78 4.59
C SER A 61 16.07 -23.27 5.97
N SER A 62 15.16 -23.32 6.95
CA SER A 62 15.48 -23.79 8.30
C SER A 62 15.80 -25.27 8.41
N LYS A 63 15.34 -26.10 7.45
CA LYS A 63 15.36 -27.57 7.52
C LYS A 63 14.72 -28.14 8.81
N LEU A 64 13.82 -27.39 9.43
CA LEU A 64 13.17 -27.80 10.68
C LEU A 64 12.39 -29.12 10.52
N LEU A 65 11.76 -29.31 9.35
CA LEU A 65 11.01 -30.53 9.02
C LEU A 65 11.88 -31.79 8.91
N GLU A 66 13.20 -31.64 8.70
CA GLU A 66 14.15 -32.77 8.65
C GLU A 66 14.66 -33.17 10.04
N THR A 67 14.58 -32.24 11.01
CA THR A 67 15.25 -32.37 12.32
C THR A 67 14.28 -32.50 13.49
N THR A 68 12.98 -32.28 13.26
CA THR A 68 11.96 -32.26 14.31
C THR A 68 10.74 -33.05 13.88
N GLU A 69 10.23 -33.87 14.81
CA GLU A 69 9.03 -34.67 14.58
C GLU A 69 7.81 -33.76 14.32
N LEU A 70 7.12 -34.03 13.21
CA LEU A 70 5.89 -33.37 12.80
C LEU A 70 4.68 -34.24 13.17
N VAL A 71 3.71 -33.65 13.86
CA VAL A 71 2.40 -34.25 14.13
C VAL A 71 1.36 -33.52 13.26
N SER A 72 0.60 -34.26 12.46
CA SER A 72 -0.47 -33.68 11.65
C SER A 72 -1.83 -34.10 12.16
N ILE A 73 -2.70 -33.11 12.41
CA ILE A 73 -4.03 -33.27 12.98
C ILE A 73 -5.06 -32.70 12.00
N LYS A 74 -6.10 -33.49 11.71
CA LYS A 74 -7.31 -33.03 11.03
C LYS A 74 -8.34 -32.65 12.09
N VAL A 75 -8.94 -31.48 11.95
CA VAL A 75 -9.87 -30.96 12.97
C VAL A 75 -11.17 -31.78 12.96
N ASP A 76 -11.47 -32.40 14.08
CA ASP A 76 -12.71 -33.11 14.38
C ASP A 76 -13.33 -32.59 15.69
N ASP A 77 -12.52 -32.50 16.74
CA ASP A 77 -12.83 -31.87 18.01
C ASP A 77 -11.76 -30.81 18.32
N PHE A 78 -12.06 -29.55 17.99
CA PHE A 78 -11.06 -28.49 18.04
C PHE A 78 -10.47 -28.28 19.44
N GLU A 79 -11.28 -28.41 20.49
CA GLU A 79 -10.83 -28.26 21.87
C GLU A 79 -9.85 -29.38 22.25
N ALA A 80 -10.21 -30.63 21.97
CA ALA A 80 -9.35 -31.79 22.23
C ALA A 80 -8.08 -31.77 21.38
N ASN A 81 -8.20 -31.46 20.08
CA ASN A 81 -7.07 -31.35 19.15
C ASN A 81 -6.06 -30.29 19.62
N LEU A 82 -6.54 -29.16 20.15
CA LEU A 82 -5.70 -28.06 20.60
C LEU A 82 -4.98 -28.38 21.92
N THR A 83 -5.68 -29.04 22.85
CA THR A 83 -5.10 -29.57 24.09
C THR A 83 -3.95 -30.55 23.79
N ALA A 84 -4.19 -31.51 22.90
CA ALA A 84 -3.16 -32.46 22.45
C ALA A 84 -1.99 -31.78 21.70
N THR A 85 -2.28 -30.68 20.99
CA THR A 85 -1.27 -29.88 20.31
C THR A 85 -0.30 -29.24 21.28
N ILE A 86 -0.81 -28.64 22.37
CA ILE A 86 0.05 -28.01 23.39
C ILE A 86 0.96 -29.06 24.03
N GLU A 87 0.43 -30.24 24.38
CA GLU A 87 1.25 -31.33 24.95
C GLU A 87 2.36 -31.78 23.99
N SER A 88 2.04 -31.90 22.70
CA SER A 88 3.02 -32.29 21.68
C SER A 88 4.13 -31.24 21.52
N ILE A 89 3.79 -29.96 21.60
CA ILE A 89 4.76 -28.85 21.51
C ILE A 89 5.69 -28.84 22.73
N GLU A 90 5.17 -29.07 23.94
CA GLU A 90 5.98 -29.19 25.16
C GLU A 90 6.93 -30.41 25.12
N GLN A 91 6.54 -31.46 24.40
CA GLN A 91 7.42 -32.60 24.08
C GLN A 91 8.46 -32.29 22.99
N GLY A 92 8.53 -31.05 22.51
CA GLY A 92 9.52 -30.60 21.52
C GLY A 92 9.15 -30.88 20.06
N LYS A 93 7.92 -31.32 19.79
CA LYS A 93 7.40 -31.58 18.43
C LYS A 93 6.88 -30.29 17.78
N ILE A 94 6.64 -30.36 16.48
CA ILE A 94 5.88 -29.35 15.73
C ILE A 94 4.55 -29.95 15.28
N VAL A 95 3.50 -29.14 15.24
CA VAL A 95 2.14 -29.63 14.98
C VAL A 95 1.50 -28.86 13.84
N GLN A 96 1.06 -29.56 12.80
CA GLN A 96 0.20 -29.01 11.75
C GLN A 96 -1.25 -29.36 12.05
N ILE A 97 -2.09 -28.36 12.31
CA ILE A 97 -3.55 -28.53 12.37
C ILE A 97 -4.14 -28.07 11.03
N SER A 98 -5.14 -28.79 10.52
CA SER A 98 -5.80 -28.42 9.25
C SER A 98 -7.27 -28.82 9.13
N THR A 99 -8.01 -27.98 8.43
CA THR A 99 -9.33 -28.21 7.84
C THR A 99 -9.18 -28.23 6.31
N PRO A 100 -10.24 -28.46 5.52
CA PRO A 100 -10.19 -28.27 4.07
C PRO A 100 -9.85 -26.84 3.63
N SER A 101 -10.12 -25.85 4.48
CA SER A 101 -10.08 -24.40 4.20
C SER A 101 -8.91 -23.67 4.86
N SER A 102 -8.36 -24.23 5.95
CA SER A 102 -7.30 -23.59 6.75
C SER A 102 -6.24 -24.58 7.20
N SER A 103 -5.02 -24.09 7.38
CA SER A 103 -3.97 -24.85 8.04
C SER A 103 -3.05 -23.94 8.84
N LEU A 104 -2.61 -24.44 9.99
CA LEU A 104 -1.76 -23.74 10.94
C LEU A 104 -0.63 -24.68 11.39
N LEU A 105 0.61 -24.22 11.29
CA LEU A 105 1.77 -24.85 11.91
C LEU A 105 2.06 -24.17 13.24
N MET A 106 2.18 -24.98 14.28
CA MET A 106 2.39 -24.57 15.66
C MET A 106 3.69 -25.18 16.18
N MET A 107 4.51 -24.37 16.84
CA MET A 107 5.76 -24.82 17.45
C MET A 107 6.13 -23.94 18.63
N HIS A 108 7.04 -24.41 19.49
CA HIS A 108 7.55 -23.56 20.57
C HIS A 108 8.31 -22.35 20.00
N ALA A 109 8.07 -21.15 20.51
CA ALA A 109 8.61 -19.89 19.98
C ALA A 109 10.14 -19.84 20.02
N LEU A 110 10.76 -20.45 21.05
CA LEU A 110 12.22 -20.61 21.10
C LEU A 110 12.74 -21.46 19.94
N LYS A 111 12.02 -22.52 19.57
CA LYS A 111 12.38 -23.39 18.44
C LYS A 111 12.33 -22.61 17.13
N ALA A 112 11.26 -21.81 16.92
CA ALA A 112 11.15 -20.92 15.77
C ALA A 112 12.34 -19.94 15.70
N ALA A 113 12.66 -19.27 16.81
CA ALA A 113 13.78 -18.33 16.89
C ALA A 113 15.15 -18.97 16.62
N GLN A 114 15.43 -20.14 17.21
CA GLN A 114 16.66 -20.91 16.98
C GLN A 114 16.85 -21.29 15.50
N ASN A 115 15.74 -21.45 14.78
CA ASN A 115 15.70 -21.83 13.37
C ASN A 115 15.48 -20.63 12.42
N ARG A 116 15.54 -19.39 12.94
CA ARG A 116 15.33 -18.15 12.18
C ARG A 116 13.97 -18.10 11.44
N ILE A 117 12.96 -18.73 12.02
CA ILE A 117 11.60 -18.70 11.50
C ILE A 117 10.86 -17.52 12.13
N HIS A 118 10.40 -16.60 11.30
CA HIS A 118 9.59 -15.47 11.73
C HIS A 118 8.11 -15.88 11.83
N PRO A 119 7.52 -15.99 13.03
CA PRO A 119 6.13 -16.42 13.16
C PRO A 119 5.16 -15.36 12.65
N HIS A 120 4.02 -15.79 12.11
CA HIS A 120 2.90 -14.93 11.73
C HIS A 120 2.19 -14.35 12.98
N ALA A 121 2.07 -15.15 14.03
CA ALA A 121 1.52 -14.73 15.31
C ALA A 121 2.12 -15.55 16.47
N GLN A 122 1.89 -15.09 17.69
CA GLN A 122 2.28 -15.79 18.91
C GLN A 122 1.05 -15.98 19.80
N LEU A 123 0.74 -17.23 20.14
CA LEU A 123 -0.25 -17.58 21.15
C LEU A 123 0.38 -17.41 22.52
N ALA A 124 -0.13 -16.43 23.28
CA ALA A 124 0.39 -16.04 24.59
C ALA A 124 -0.43 -16.62 25.75
N ALA A 125 -1.70 -16.93 25.52
CA ALA A 125 -2.57 -17.56 26.51
C ALA A 125 -3.72 -18.33 25.87
N MET A 126 -4.17 -19.35 26.60
CA MET A 126 -5.35 -20.13 26.30
C MET A 126 -6.00 -20.55 27.62
N GLN A 127 -7.29 -20.29 27.78
CA GLN A 127 -8.07 -20.72 28.94
C GLN A 127 -9.35 -21.41 28.48
N ILE A 128 -9.74 -22.46 29.20
CA ILE A 128 -10.97 -23.20 28.97
C ILE A 128 -11.77 -23.15 30.27
N GLN A 129 -13.04 -22.77 30.20
CA GLN A 129 -13.92 -22.70 31.38
C GLN A 129 -15.30 -23.28 31.07
N ALA A 130 -15.85 -24.06 32.00
CA ALA A 130 -17.20 -24.60 31.94
C ALA A 130 -18.08 -24.01 33.06
N GLU A 131 -19.41 -24.00 32.88
CA GLU A 131 -20.39 -23.46 33.85
C GLU A 131 -20.28 -24.04 35.27
N SER A 132 -19.74 -25.24 35.46
CA SER A 132 -19.51 -25.81 36.80
C SER A 132 -18.48 -25.04 37.64
N ASP A 133 -17.66 -24.21 37.01
CA ASP A 133 -16.57 -23.45 37.65
C ASP A 133 -16.97 -22.01 38.04
N SER A 134 -18.15 -21.54 37.61
CA SER A 134 -18.68 -20.21 37.98
C SER A 134 -19.62 -20.33 39.19
N ALA A 135 -19.07 -20.15 40.39
CA ALA A 135 -19.85 -20.13 41.62
C ALA A 135 -20.61 -18.81 41.81
N ASP A 136 -21.77 -18.65 41.16
CA ASP A 136 -22.88 -17.82 41.68
C ASP A 136 -24.25 -18.22 41.06
N PRO A 137 -25.18 -18.87 41.80
CA PRO A 137 -26.40 -19.46 41.23
C PRO A 137 -27.56 -18.47 40.95
N ALA A 138 -27.37 -17.15 41.13
CA ALA A 138 -28.49 -16.22 41.30
C ALA A 138 -28.99 -15.49 40.03
N LEU A 139 -28.47 -15.75 38.83
CA LEU A 139 -28.86 -15.05 37.59
C LEU A 139 -29.11 -16.02 36.44
N THR A 140 -30.30 -16.65 36.42
CA THR A 140 -30.76 -17.48 35.30
C THR A 140 -31.36 -16.61 34.18
N ASP A 141 -30.49 -16.02 33.38
CA ASP A 141 -30.79 -15.66 31.98
C ASP A 141 -29.60 -16.15 31.14
N THR A 142 -29.83 -17.12 30.26
CA THR A 142 -28.77 -17.95 29.65
C THR A 142 -27.80 -17.15 28.77
N THR A 143 -28.24 -16.02 28.21
CA THR A 143 -27.39 -15.09 27.46
C THR A 143 -26.48 -14.27 28.37
N LEU A 144 -26.98 -13.76 29.51
CA LEU A 144 -26.18 -13.01 30.49
C LEU A 144 -25.13 -13.89 31.19
N ALA A 145 -25.44 -15.17 31.43
CA ALA A 145 -24.50 -16.13 32.00
C ALA A 145 -23.31 -16.41 31.05
N ALA A 146 -23.54 -16.53 29.74
CA ALA A 146 -22.49 -16.75 28.74
C ALA A 146 -21.52 -15.54 28.63
N TYR A 147 -22.03 -14.30 28.71
CA TYR A 147 -21.17 -13.10 28.76
C TYR A 147 -20.32 -13.06 30.04
N SER A 148 -20.89 -13.44 31.18
CA SER A 148 -20.15 -13.57 32.46
C SER A 148 -19.03 -14.63 32.39
N LEU A 149 -19.32 -15.79 31.76
CA LEU A 149 -18.34 -16.86 31.55
C LEU A 149 -17.20 -16.42 30.63
N ALA A 150 -17.54 -15.81 29.48
CA ALA A 150 -16.56 -15.33 28.50
C ALA A 150 -15.65 -14.23 29.07
N ASP A 151 -16.20 -13.31 29.88
CA ASP A 151 -15.42 -12.27 30.55
C ASP A 151 -14.50 -12.86 31.63
N SER A 152 -14.98 -13.82 32.41
CA SER A 152 -14.17 -14.52 33.43
C SER A 152 -13.01 -15.29 32.80
N SER A 153 -13.29 -16.07 31.75
CA SER A 153 -12.30 -16.84 31.00
C SER A 153 -11.27 -15.92 30.32
N MET A 154 -11.73 -14.82 29.71
CA MET A 154 -10.85 -13.82 29.11
C MET A 154 -9.96 -13.12 30.14
N ALA A 155 -10.47 -12.80 31.34
CA ALA A 155 -9.67 -12.21 32.41
C ALA A 155 -8.51 -13.14 32.85
N LYS A 156 -8.78 -14.44 32.96
CA LYS A 156 -7.74 -15.45 33.21
C LYS A 156 -6.73 -15.52 32.06
N ALA A 157 -7.19 -15.49 30.81
CA ALA A 157 -6.31 -15.55 29.64
C ALA A 157 -5.40 -14.30 29.55
N LEU A 158 -5.93 -13.11 29.84
CA LEU A 158 -5.13 -11.88 29.91
C LEU A 158 -4.09 -11.93 31.04
N SER A 159 -4.47 -12.47 32.21
CA SER A 159 -3.55 -12.70 33.33
C SER A 159 -2.41 -13.64 32.93
N GLN A 160 -2.73 -14.80 32.33
CA GLN A 160 -1.74 -15.75 31.83
C GLN A 160 -0.83 -15.11 30.78
N ALA A 161 -1.38 -14.30 29.86
CA ALA A 161 -0.61 -13.57 28.86
C ALA A 161 0.23 -12.42 29.44
N LYS A 162 0.07 -12.09 30.73
CA LYS A 162 0.64 -10.92 31.41
C LYS A 162 0.30 -9.61 30.71
N ARG A 163 -0.96 -9.48 30.29
CA ARG A 163 -1.49 -8.32 29.55
C ARG A 163 -2.63 -7.67 30.31
N LYS A 164 -2.73 -6.35 30.14
CA LYS A 164 -3.89 -5.56 30.58
C LYS A 164 -4.94 -5.56 29.48
N SER A 165 -6.20 -5.34 29.85
CA SER A 165 -7.33 -5.28 28.90
C SER A 165 -7.17 -4.16 27.86
N ASP A 166 -6.64 -3.01 28.24
CA ASP A 166 -6.35 -1.86 27.36
C ASP A 166 -5.27 -2.14 26.30
N SER A 167 -4.48 -3.21 26.47
CA SER A 167 -3.46 -3.62 25.50
C SER A 167 -4.01 -4.49 24.36
N VAL A 168 -5.29 -4.88 24.42
CA VAL A 168 -5.97 -5.66 23.39
C VAL A 168 -6.43 -4.72 22.27
N SER A 169 -6.00 -4.98 21.03
CA SER A 169 -6.39 -4.17 19.87
C SER A 169 -7.83 -4.45 19.44
N LYS A 170 -8.24 -5.73 19.42
CA LYS A 170 -9.60 -6.15 19.12
C LYS A 170 -9.96 -7.42 19.91
N ARG A 171 -11.21 -7.50 20.36
CA ARG A 171 -11.82 -8.70 20.95
C ARG A 171 -12.89 -9.23 20.02
N PHE A 172 -12.91 -10.54 19.82
CA PHE A 172 -13.93 -11.25 19.04
C PHE A 172 -14.61 -12.27 19.93
N ASP A 173 -15.92 -12.17 20.08
CA ASP A 173 -16.75 -13.17 20.75
C ASP A 173 -17.52 -13.94 19.68
N LEU A 174 -17.23 -15.24 19.54
CA LEU A 174 -17.71 -16.11 18.46
C LEU A 174 -18.59 -17.23 19.06
N PRO A 175 -19.92 -17.04 19.09
CA PRO A 175 -20.84 -18.00 19.67
C PRO A 175 -21.25 -19.11 18.69
N GLU A 176 -21.47 -20.31 19.22
CA GLU A 176 -22.20 -21.43 18.57
C GLU A 176 -21.60 -21.91 17.23
N LEU A 177 -20.29 -21.82 17.08
CA LEU A 177 -19.55 -22.38 15.94
C LEU A 177 -19.20 -23.86 16.20
N ASN A 178 -19.25 -24.71 15.18
CA ASN A 178 -18.72 -26.08 15.26
C ASN A 178 -17.18 -26.11 15.22
N SER A 179 -16.54 -27.25 15.54
CA SER A 179 -15.07 -27.39 15.60
C SER A 179 -14.33 -26.87 14.36
N THR A 180 -14.83 -27.16 13.15
CA THR A 180 -14.20 -26.73 11.90
C THR A 180 -14.32 -25.21 11.72
N GLU A 181 -15.51 -24.67 11.97
CA GLU A 181 -15.79 -23.23 11.90
C GLU A 181 -14.98 -22.44 12.92
N GLN A 182 -14.85 -22.96 14.14
CA GLN A 182 -14.01 -22.38 15.20
C GLN A 182 -12.55 -22.27 14.75
N PHE A 183 -11.97 -23.36 14.24
CA PHE A 183 -10.58 -23.35 13.77
C PHE A 183 -10.38 -22.40 12.57
N ASP A 184 -11.32 -22.40 11.62
CA ASP A 184 -11.26 -21.52 10.45
C ASP A 184 -11.37 -20.04 10.83
N ALA A 185 -12.23 -19.71 11.79
CA ALA A 185 -12.36 -18.36 12.32
C ALA A 185 -11.06 -17.91 13.01
N VAL A 186 -10.49 -18.74 13.90
CA VAL A 186 -9.20 -18.45 14.55
C VAL A 186 -8.08 -18.28 13.52
N CYS A 187 -8.00 -19.16 12.52
CA CYS A 187 -7.02 -19.05 11.43
C CYS A 187 -7.20 -17.76 10.62
N THR A 188 -8.43 -17.33 10.38
CA THR A 188 -8.73 -16.07 9.68
C THR A 188 -8.27 -14.87 10.50
N LEU A 189 -8.54 -14.85 11.80
CA LEU A 189 -8.06 -13.78 12.69
C LEU A 189 -6.52 -13.74 12.77
N ILE A 190 -5.85 -14.89 12.78
CA ILE A 190 -4.38 -14.98 12.70
C ILE A 190 -3.88 -14.45 11.35
N LYS A 191 -4.55 -14.78 10.23
CA LYS A 191 -4.21 -14.26 8.89
C LYS A 191 -4.34 -12.74 8.84
N ASP A 192 -5.40 -12.17 9.41
CA ASP A 192 -5.60 -10.72 9.47
C ASP A 192 -4.52 -10.05 10.31
N LEU A 193 -4.19 -10.64 11.48
CA LEU A 193 -3.11 -10.16 12.34
C LEU A 193 -1.75 -10.19 11.63
N ALA A 194 -1.44 -11.26 10.91
CA ALA A 194 -0.18 -11.45 10.21
C ALA A 194 -0.06 -10.67 8.90
N SER A 195 -1.18 -10.36 8.25
CA SER A 195 -1.24 -9.39 7.15
C SER A 195 -1.31 -7.95 7.64
N ARG A 196 -1.45 -7.75 8.97
CA ARG A 196 -1.64 -6.45 9.63
C ARG A 196 -2.82 -5.67 9.03
N THR A 197 -3.84 -6.40 8.61
CA THR A 197 -5.03 -5.83 7.95
C THR A 197 -6.11 -5.58 9.00
N HIS A 198 -6.53 -4.34 9.10
CA HIS A 198 -7.68 -3.92 9.89
C HIS A 198 -8.90 -3.83 8.98
N HIS A 199 -9.87 -4.71 9.21
CA HIS A 199 -11.18 -4.62 8.61
C HIS A 199 -12.05 -3.65 9.42
N ARG A 200 -12.90 -2.91 8.70
CA ARG A 200 -13.89 -2.00 9.29
C ARG A 200 -15.13 -2.77 9.71
N ASP A 201 -15.76 -2.30 10.78
CA ASP A 201 -17.00 -2.92 11.25
C ASP A 201 -18.16 -2.54 10.30
N THR A 202 -18.85 -3.56 9.81
CA THR A 202 -19.76 -3.46 8.64
C THR A 202 -21.14 -2.89 8.97
N GLU A 203 -21.50 -2.72 10.25
CA GLU A 203 -22.87 -2.47 10.70
C GLU A 203 -23.44 -1.09 10.32
N SER A 204 -22.66 -0.20 9.69
CA SER A 204 -23.09 1.17 9.39
C SER A 204 -22.70 1.71 8.00
N ILE A 205 -22.26 0.86 7.06
CA ILE A 205 -21.62 1.32 5.81
C ILE A 205 -22.14 0.66 4.53
N GLY A 206 -22.04 1.41 3.42
CA GLY A 206 -22.38 0.91 2.09
C GLY A 206 -21.41 -0.19 1.59
N PRO A 207 -21.81 -1.05 0.63
CA PRO A 207 -21.06 -2.25 0.23
C PRO A 207 -19.62 -1.99 -0.23
N LYS A 208 -19.33 -0.85 -0.87
CA LYS A 208 -17.96 -0.47 -1.30
C LYS A 208 -17.05 -0.04 -0.16
N GLN A 209 -17.63 0.52 0.92
CA GLN A 209 -16.89 0.93 2.11
C GLN A 209 -16.72 -0.25 3.08
N ALA A 210 -17.67 -1.18 3.09
CA ALA A 210 -17.61 -2.42 3.87
C ALA A 210 -16.45 -3.35 3.48
N THR A 211 -15.98 -3.28 2.23
CA THR A 211 -14.80 -4.04 1.76
C THR A 211 -13.48 -3.30 1.98
N SER A 212 -13.52 -2.11 2.58
CA SER A 212 -12.33 -1.28 2.82
C SER A 212 -11.60 -1.74 4.07
N HIS A 213 -10.28 -1.78 3.98
CA HIS A 213 -9.37 -2.25 5.02
C HIS A 213 -8.08 -1.43 4.95
N TYR A 214 -7.28 -1.46 6.01
CA TYR A 214 -6.07 -0.64 6.10
C TYR A 214 -5.03 -1.25 7.04
N TRP A 215 -3.81 -0.70 7.03
CA TRP A 215 -2.67 -1.22 7.79
C TRP A 215 -2.51 -0.66 9.21
N PHE A 216 -2.89 0.61 9.40
CA PHE A 216 -2.37 1.47 10.45
C PHE A 216 -2.82 1.10 11.87
N THR A 217 -1.88 1.23 12.80
CA THR A 217 -2.08 1.16 14.26
C THR A 217 -1.35 2.29 14.96
N ASP A 218 -1.68 2.55 16.23
CA ASP A 218 -0.96 3.56 16.99
C ASP A 218 0.52 3.22 17.11
N HIS A 219 1.35 4.26 17.09
CA HIS A 219 2.79 4.13 17.12
C HIS A 219 3.25 3.41 18.40
N HIS A 220 4.16 2.44 18.25
CA HIS A 220 4.64 1.55 19.31
C HIS A 220 3.60 0.62 19.96
N GLN A 221 2.37 0.57 19.47
CA GLN A 221 1.36 -0.37 19.96
C GLN A 221 1.50 -1.73 19.26
N ALA A 222 1.60 -2.81 20.04
CA ALA A 222 1.53 -4.16 19.50
C ALA A 222 0.10 -4.50 19.07
N ARG A 223 -0.06 -5.17 17.92
CA ARG A 223 -1.35 -5.74 17.53
C ARG A 223 -1.62 -7.00 18.34
N VAL A 224 -2.73 -7.01 19.06
CA VAL A 224 -3.15 -8.09 19.96
C VAL A 224 -4.63 -8.38 19.74
N VAL A 225 -4.95 -9.64 19.50
CA VAL A 225 -6.31 -10.12 19.33
C VAL A 225 -6.69 -11.00 20.52
N ALA A 226 -7.84 -10.72 21.11
CA ALA A 226 -8.50 -11.58 22.08
C ALA A 226 -9.66 -12.30 21.39
N ILE A 227 -9.78 -13.61 21.59
CA ILE A 227 -10.81 -14.44 20.95
C ILE A 227 -11.53 -15.23 22.04
N ASN A 228 -12.85 -15.19 22.05
CA ASN A 228 -13.70 -16.09 22.83
C ASN A 228 -14.50 -16.97 21.88
N LEU A 229 -14.45 -18.27 22.11
CA LEU A 229 -15.33 -19.25 21.50
C LEU A 229 -16.29 -19.72 22.59
N THR A 230 -17.60 -19.57 22.38
CA THR A 230 -18.61 -20.00 23.36
C THR A 230 -19.54 -21.03 22.72
N SER A 231 -19.84 -22.11 23.44
CA SER A 231 -20.75 -23.15 22.99
C SER A 231 -21.76 -23.49 24.08
N SER A 232 -23.02 -23.66 23.70
CA SER A 232 -24.07 -24.16 24.60
C SER A 232 -24.57 -25.52 24.13
N LEU A 233 -24.27 -26.56 24.90
CA LEU A 233 -24.80 -27.89 24.64
C LEU A 233 -26.18 -28.03 25.30
N GLN A 234 -27.24 -28.14 24.49
CA GLN A 234 -28.56 -28.53 24.97
C GLN A 234 -28.65 -30.06 25.00
N ASN A 235 -28.65 -30.65 26.19
CA ASN A 235 -28.81 -32.09 26.34
C ASN A 235 -30.31 -32.44 26.19
N SER A 236 -30.68 -33.22 25.16
CA SER A 236 -32.08 -33.57 24.90
C SER A 236 -32.69 -34.51 25.95
N SER A 237 -31.86 -35.12 26.81
CA SER A 237 -32.24 -36.06 27.87
C SER A 237 -32.28 -35.46 29.28
N SER A 238 -31.69 -34.29 29.51
CA SER A 238 -31.71 -33.58 30.80
C SER A 238 -31.93 -32.09 30.54
N LYS A 239 -32.83 -31.43 31.27
CA LYS A 239 -33.04 -29.97 31.19
C LYS A 239 -31.85 -29.16 31.77
N SER A 240 -30.61 -29.61 31.52
CA SER A 240 -29.36 -28.96 31.90
C SER A 240 -28.66 -28.49 30.63
N SER A 241 -28.52 -27.18 30.46
CA SER A 241 -27.53 -26.60 29.56
C SER A 241 -26.15 -26.73 30.21
N SER A 242 -25.13 -27.09 29.43
CA SER A 242 -23.74 -26.90 29.84
C SER A 242 -23.09 -25.95 28.85
N ALA A 243 -22.73 -24.75 29.30
CA ALA A 243 -21.95 -23.82 28.50
C ALA A 243 -20.45 -24.00 28.76
N SER A 244 -19.66 -23.91 27.69
CA SER A 244 -18.20 -23.85 27.72
C SER A 244 -17.70 -22.61 26.99
N CYS A 245 -16.53 -22.12 27.41
CA CYS A 245 -15.84 -21.02 26.77
C CYS A 245 -14.34 -21.32 26.64
N ILE A 246 -13.78 -21.04 25.46
CA ILE A 246 -12.34 -21.06 25.20
C ILE A 246 -11.89 -19.64 24.87
N SER A 247 -10.94 -19.12 25.64
CA SER A 247 -10.38 -17.78 25.49
C SER A 247 -8.92 -17.80 25.03
N PHE A 248 -8.59 -17.03 24.01
CA PHE A 248 -7.25 -16.92 23.44
C PHE A 248 -6.72 -15.50 23.53
N VAL A 249 -5.42 -15.37 23.76
CA VAL A 249 -4.69 -14.12 23.56
C VAL A 249 -3.58 -14.34 22.54
N VAL A 250 -3.72 -13.72 21.37
CA VAL A 250 -2.80 -13.86 20.24
C VAL A 250 -2.18 -12.50 19.95
N SER A 251 -0.86 -12.46 19.83
CA SER A 251 -0.11 -11.24 19.49
C SER A 251 0.57 -11.38 18.14
N GLN A 252 0.74 -10.25 17.45
CA GLN A 252 1.39 -10.20 16.15
C GLN A 252 2.80 -10.73 16.23
N GLY A 253 3.17 -11.58 15.26
CA GLY A 253 4.53 -12.04 15.09
C GLY A 253 5.39 -11.06 14.29
N THR A 254 6.63 -11.46 14.02
CA THR A 254 7.56 -10.69 13.19
C THR A 254 7.49 -11.06 11.70
N GLY A 255 6.88 -12.21 11.38
CA GLY A 255 6.65 -12.67 10.02
C GLY A 255 5.40 -12.05 9.39
N PHE A 256 5.26 -12.21 8.08
CA PHE A 256 4.18 -11.67 7.27
C PHE A 256 3.50 -12.76 6.48
N ILE A 257 2.20 -12.60 6.25
CA ILE A 257 1.57 -13.33 5.14
C ILE A 257 2.27 -12.92 3.84
N ALA A 258 2.50 -13.91 2.98
CA ALA A 258 3.15 -13.70 1.69
C ALA A 258 2.43 -12.59 0.89
N PRO A 259 3.17 -11.71 0.20
CA PRO A 259 2.56 -10.64 -0.57
C PRO A 259 1.68 -11.18 -1.70
N LYS A 260 0.52 -10.55 -1.92
CA LYS A 260 -0.35 -10.87 -3.06
C LYS A 260 0.36 -10.62 -4.38
N SER A 261 0.01 -11.39 -5.41
CA SER A 261 0.55 -11.18 -6.74
C SER A 261 -0.09 -9.94 -7.41
N ILE A 262 0.75 -9.03 -7.90
CA ILE A 262 0.32 -7.83 -8.62
C ILE A 262 -0.40 -8.23 -9.92
N ILE A 263 0.12 -9.23 -10.61
CA ILE A 263 -0.43 -9.82 -11.82
C ILE A 263 -0.85 -11.28 -11.56
N ASP A 264 -2.00 -11.66 -12.09
CA ASP A 264 -2.59 -12.99 -11.90
C ASP A 264 -3.48 -13.31 -13.11
N THR A 265 -4.27 -14.38 -13.05
CA THR A 265 -5.16 -14.77 -14.15
C THR A 265 -6.27 -13.77 -14.47
N LYS A 266 -6.46 -12.73 -13.64
CA LYS A 266 -7.41 -11.62 -13.81
C LYS A 266 -6.72 -10.28 -14.07
N ARG A 267 -5.39 -10.22 -13.99
CA ARG A 267 -4.54 -9.06 -14.31
C ARG A 267 -3.33 -9.57 -15.08
N LEU A 268 -3.52 -9.78 -16.38
CA LEU A 268 -2.50 -10.29 -17.29
C LEU A 268 -1.56 -9.17 -17.71
N GLN A 269 -0.27 -9.49 -17.81
CA GLN A 269 0.74 -8.62 -18.41
C GLN A 269 1.77 -9.43 -19.19
N PHE A 270 2.12 -8.94 -20.37
CA PHE A 270 3.27 -9.40 -21.16
C PHE A 270 4.09 -8.22 -21.64
N VAL A 271 5.39 -8.43 -21.80
CA VAL A 271 6.33 -7.46 -22.38
C VAL A 271 6.92 -8.04 -23.66
N VAL A 272 6.82 -7.29 -24.75
CA VAL A 272 7.42 -7.65 -26.05
C VAL A 272 8.55 -6.69 -26.35
N CYS A 273 9.75 -7.21 -26.62
CA CYS A 273 10.93 -6.42 -26.92
C CYS A 273 11.43 -6.76 -28.33
N ALA A 274 11.75 -5.75 -29.13
CA ALA A 274 12.47 -5.91 -30.38
C ALA A 274 13.07 -4.59 -30.86
N ASP A 275 13.84 -4.62 -31.95
CA ASP A 275 14.51 -3.45 -32.52
C ASP A 275 13.76 -2.86 -33.71
N THR A 276 12.90 -3.66 -34.36
CA THR A 276 12.16 -3.26 -35.55
C THR A 276 10.66 -3.54 -35.46
N GLN A 277 9.87 -2.82 -36.26
CA GLN A 277 8.42 -3.04 -36.37
C GLN A 277 8.07 -4.48 -36.75
N ALA A 278 8.79 -5.07 -37.71
CA ALA A 278 8.52 -6.43 -38.19
C ALA A 278 8.73 -7.49 -37.10
N GLU A 279 9.78 -7.31 -36.28
CA GLU A 279 10.06 -8.19 -35.15
C GLU A 279 9.01 -8.03 -34.04
N LEU A 280 8.60 -6.80 -33.71
CA LEU A 280 7.52 -6.56 -32.75
C LEU A 280 6.22 -7.26 -33.18
N LEU A 281 5.83 -7.17 -34.46
CA LEU A 281 4.65 -7.87 -35.00
C LEU A 281 4.81 -9.40 -34.95
N SER A 282 6.02 -9.91 -35.20
CA SER A 282 6.33 -11.33 -35.09
C SER A 282 6.17 -11.82 -33.65
N GLU A 283 6.74 -11.11 -32.68
CA GLU A 283 6.62 -11.46 -31.26
C GLU A 283 5.18 -11.36 -30.73
N LEU A 284 4.43 -10.34 -31.14
CA LEU A 284 2.99 -10.25 -30.85
C LEU A 284 2.23 -11.48 -31.37
N THR A 285 2.56 -11.95 -32.57
CA THR A 285 1.96 -13.16 -33.16
C THR A 285 2.35 -14.42 -32.39
N LYS A 286 3.61 -14.53 -31.93
CA LYS A 286 4.07 -15.64 -31.10
C LYS A 286 3.30 -15.70 -29.79
N ILE A 287 3.18 -14.58 -29.07
CA ILE A 287 2.38 -14.52 -27.83
C ILE A 287 0.94 -14.93 -28.13
N LYS A 288 0.31 -14.35 -29.16
CA LYS A 288 -1.07 -14.69 -29.56
C LYS A 288 -1.28 -16.20 -29.75
N SER A 289 -0.33 -16.87 -30.40
CA SER A 289 -0.40 -18.31 -30.66
C SER A 289 -0.11 -19.18 -29.44
N ALA A 290 0.64 -18.67 -28.46
CA ALA A 290 1.04 -19.39 -27.26
C ALA A 290 0.03 -19.28 -26.11
N LEU A 291 -0.85 -18.27 -26.13
CA LEU A 291 -1.86 -18.05 -25.10
C LEU A 291 -2.72 -19.31 -24.88
N THR A 292 -2.89 -19.66 -23.60
CA THR A 292 -3.61 -20.86 -23.16
C THR A 292 -4.64 -20.50 -22.11
N THR A 293 -5.77 -21.22 -22.11
CA THR A 293 -6.83 -21.10 -21.10
C THR A 293 -6.51 -21.84 -19.81
N GLU A 294 -5.45 -22.64 -19.78
CA GLU A 294 -5.01 -23.35 -18.58
C GLU A 294 -4.30 -22.39 -17.61
N PRO A 295 -4.87 -22.11 -16.41
CA PRO A 295 -4.36 -21.09 -15.50
C PRO A 295 -2.87 -21.22 -15.13
N GLY A 296 -2.40 -22.43 -14.81
CA GLY A 296 -1.03 -22.64 -14.37
C GLY A 296 0.00 -22.40 -15.48
N SER A 297 -0.33 -22.82 -16.70
CA SER A 297 0.48 -22.60 -17.89
C SER A 297 0.48 -21.13 -18.29
N LEU A 298 -0.65 -20.43 -18.20
CA LEU A 298 -0.73 -18.98 -18.46
C LEU A 298 0.16 -18.19 -17.49
N LEU A 299 0.08 -18.49 -16.19
CA LEU A 299 0.93 -17.87 -15.17
C LEU A 299 2.42 -18.15 -15.44
N THR A 300 2.75 -19.38 -15.84
CA THR A 300 4.10 -19.79 -16.23
C THR A 300 4.62 -19.00 -17.44
N GLN A 301 3.79 -18.84 -18.48
CA GLN A 301 4.14 -18.05 -19.66
C GLN A 301 4.39 -16.58 -19.32
N MET A 302 3.54 -15.96 -18.50
CA MET A 302 3.73 -14.58 -18.04
C MET A 302 5.04 -14.44 -17.23
N ARG A 303 5.33 -15.41 -16.35
CA ARG A 303 6.57 -15.41 -15.56
C ARG A 303 7.78 -15.51 -16.46
N ASP A 304 7.80 -16.47 -17.38
CA ASP A 304 8.95 -16.73 -18.24
C ASP A 304 9.20 -15.57 -19.21
N ASN A 305 8.13 -14.90 -19.66
CA ASN A 305 8.22 -13.65 -20.41
C ASN A 305 8.90 -12.53 -19.60
N LEU A 306 8.51 -12.32 -18.34
CA LEU A 306 9.12 -11.32 -17.48
C LEU A 306 10.55 -11.66 -17.06
N VAL A 307 10.86 -12.94 -16.79
CA VAL A 307 12.24 -13.39 -16.52
C VAL A 307 13.13 -13.14 -17.74
N SER A 308 12.62 -13.40 -18.94
CA SER A 308 13.34 -13.12 -20.18
C SER A 308 13.58 -11.62 -20.38
N TYR A 309 12.58 -10.79 -20.07
CA TYR A 309 12.71 -9.33 -20.05
C TYR A 309 13.75 -8.86 -19.02
N GLU A 310 13.70 -9.35 -17.77
CA GLU A 310 14.63 -8.95 -16.71
C GLU A 310 16.08 -9.26 -17.10
N LYS A 311 16.29 -10.43 -17.72
CA LYS A 311 17.61 -10.86 -18.19
C LYS A 311 18.12 -9.99 -19.34
N SER A 312 17.27 -9.61 -20.30
CA SER A 312 17.69 -8.73 -21.40
C SER A 312 17.84 -7.28 -20.97
N ASN A 313 17.05 -6.81 -20.00
CA ASN A 313 17.10 -5.45 -19.49
C ASN A 313 18.32 -5.18 -18.59
N SER A 314 18.88 -6.23 -17.96
CA SER A 314 20.10 -6.12 -17.15
C SER A 314 21.39 -6.07 -17.97
N ASP A 315 21.37 -6.54 -19.22
CA ASP A 315 22.51 -6.44 -20.14
C ASP A 315 22.38 -5.20 -21.04
N THR A 316 22.96 -4.08 -20.57
CA THR A 316 22.93 -2.80 -21.28
C THR A 316 23.47 -2.85 -22.72
N ALA A 317 24.31 -3.83 -23.07
CA ALA A 317 24.86 -3.98 -24.42
C ALA A 317 23.88 -4.63 -25.42
N SER A 318 22.82 -5.29 -24.93
CA SER A 318 21.86 -6.05 -25.75
C SER A 318 20.40 -5.63 -25.55
N ILE A 319 20.16 -4.50 -24.87
CA ILE A 319 18.81 -3.99 -24.66
C ILE A 319 18.17 -3.59 -25.99
N SER A 320 17.03 -4.21 -26.33
CA SER A 320 16.32 -3.88 -27.56
C SER A 320 15.77 -2.45 -27.51
N ARG A 321 15.72 -1.78 -28.66
CA ARG A 321 15.27 -0.41 -28.79
C ARG A 321 13.84 -0.19 -28.27
N TYR A 322 12.92 -1.09 -28.59
CA TYR A 322 11.49 -0.91 -28.32
C TYR A 322 10.91 -1.95 -27.39
N ALA A 323 10.10 -1.53 -26.43
CA ALA A 323 9.26 -2.41 -25.62
C ALA A 323 7.78 -2.05 -25.79
N ILE A 324 6.95 -3.07 -25.94
CA ILE A 324 5.49 -3.01 -25.81
C ILE A 324 5.14 -3.66 -24.47
N THR A 325 4.30 -2.99 -23.68
CA THR A 325 3.61 -3.65 -22.57
C THR A 325 2.17 -3.92 -22.96
N LEU A 326 1.72 -5.16 -22.80
CA LEU A 326 0.34 -5.58 -22.99
C LEU A 326 -0.30 -5.85 -21.63
N GLN A 327 -1.50 -5.32 -21.38
CA GLN A 327 -2.24 -5.51 -20.14
C GLN A 327 -3.70 -5.84 -20.43
N ALA A 328 -4.25 -6.84 -19.74
CA ALA A 328 -5.64 -7.25 -19.92
C ALA A 328 -6.23 -7.93 -18.68
N SER A 329 -7.55 -7.95 -18.56
CA SER A 329 -8.26 -8.59 -17.44
C SER A 329 -8.63 -10.07 -17.68
N SER A 330 -8.49 -10.55 -18.92
CA SER A 330 -8.74 -11.93 -19.32
C SER A 330 -7.98 -12.27 -20.59
N ILE A 331 -7.96 -13.54 -20.98
CA ILE A 331 -7.36 -13.99 -22.23
C ILE A 331 -8.09 -13.39 -23.44
N GLU A 332 -9.42 -13.31 -23.42
CA GLU A 332 -10.16 -12.71 -24.54
C GLU A 332 -9.80 -11.24 -24.70
N ALA A 333 -9.72 -10.50 -23.59
CA ALA A 333 -9.26 -9.12 -23.60
C ALA A 333 -7.80 -9.02 -24.08
N MET A 334 -6.91 -9.94 -23.68
CA MET A 334 -5.52 -9.95 -24.16
C MET A 334 -5.42 -10.17 -25.67
N LEU A 335 -6.25 -11.05 -26.24
CA LEU A 335 -6.31 -11.25 -27.69
C LEU A 335 -6.78 -9.99 -28.45
N GLN A 336 -7.70 -9.23 -27.85
CA GLN A 336 -8.13 -7.93 -28.38
C GLN A 336 -6.99 -6.91 -28.32
N GLU A 337 -6.30 -6.81 -27.19
CA GLU A 337 -5.17 -5.88 -27.00
C GLU A 337 -4.01 -6.19 -27.96
N ILE A 338 -3.65 -7.46 -28.16
CA ILE A 338 -2.62 -7.87 -29.12
C ILE A 338 -3.02 -7.49 -30.55
N THR A 339 -4.28 -7.72 -30.92
CA THR A 339 -4.77 -7.43 -32.27
C THR A 339 -4.78 -5.91 -32.53
N ALA A 340 -5.32 -5.13 -31.59
CA ALA A 340 -5.36 -3.67 -31.68
C ALA A 340 -3.95 -3.05 -31.71
N MET A 341 -3.03 -3.57 -30.90
CA MET A 341 -1.62 -3.16 -30.89
C MET A 341 -0.96 -3.45 -32.24
N GLY A 342 -1.14 -4.67 -32.78
CA GLY A 342 -0.57 -5.06 -34.07
C GLY A 342 -1.09 -4.23 -35.25
N GLU A 343 -2.38 -3.92 -35.27
CA GLU A 343 -2.99 -3.05 -36.30
C GLU A 343 -2.52 -1.60 -36.21
N THR A 344 -2.23 -1.11 -35.00
CA THR A 344 -1.87 0.29 -34.76
C THR A 344 -0.37 0.55 -34.92
N LEU A 345 0.47 -0.46 -34.69
CA LEU A 345 1.93 -0.34 -34.69
C LEU A 345 2.52 0.32 -35.95
N PRO A 346 2.11 -0.05 -37.19
CA PRO A 346 2.64 0.59 -38.41
C PRO A 346 2.41 2.09 -38.48
N ASN A 347 1.27 2.56 -37.94
CA ASN A 347 0.96 3.99 -37.92
C ASN A 347 1.80 4.73 -36.89
N VAL A 348 1.94 4.16 -35.68
CA VAL A 348 2.68 4.77 -34.57
C VAL A 348 4.18 4.87 -34.86
N MET A 349 4.74 3.89 -35.58
CA MET A 349 6.15 3.88 -35.99
C MET A 349 6.42 4.60 -37.32
N SER A 350 5.40 5.22 -37.94
CA SER A 350 5.59 5.92 -39.22
C SER A 350 6.32 7.27 -39.03
N GLU A 351 7.33 7.52 -39.86
CA GLU A 351 8.18 8.73 -39.77
C GLU A 351 7.50 10.00 -40.30
N ASN A 352 6.30 9.90 -40.85
CA ASN A 352 5.63 11.00 -41.56
C ASN A 352 4.93 12.03 -40.66
N GLY A 353 5.01 11.87 -39.33
CA GLY A 353 4.45 12.81 -38.34
C GLY A 353 2.92 12.97 -38.37
N GLN A 354 2.21 12.15 -39.16
CA GLN A 354 0.74 12.20 -39.29
C GLN A 354 0.02 11.55 -38.10
N TYR A 355 0.69 10.65 -37.37
CA TYR A 355 0.14 9.86 -36.28
C TYR A 355 0.89 10.15 -34.98
N ALA A 356 0.22 9.88 -33.84
CA ALA A 356 0.87 9.99 -32.54
C ALA A 356 1.99 8.94 -32.42
N SER A 357 3.15 9.34 -31.90
CA SER A 357 4.31 8.45 -31.66
C SER A 357 4.09 7.46 -30.50
N GLN A 358 2.92 7.46 -29.88
CA GLN A 358 2.54 6.56 -28.79
C GLN A 358 1.13 6.00 -28.96
N TYR A 359 0.91 4.80 -28.43
CA TYR A 359 -0.39 4.15 -28.33
C TYR A 359 -0.64 3.66 -26.91
N LYS A 360 -1.85 3.92 -26.39
CA LYS A 360 -2.26 3.58 -25.01
C LYS A 360 -3.71 3.12 -24.99
N THR A 361 -4.00 2.02 -24.31
CA THR A 361 -5.37 1.51 -24.14
C THR A 361 -5.92 1.79 -22.74
N PRO A 362 -7.26 1.77 -22.54
CA PRO A 362 -7.86 1.87 -21.20
C PRO A 362 -7.45 0.74 -20.26
N ALA A 363 -7.16 -0.46 -20.78
CA ALA A 363 -6.66 -1.60 -20.02
C ALA A 363 -5.26 -1.33 -19.47
N GLY A 364 -4.44 -0.60 -20.23
CA GLY A 364 -3.09 -0.18 -19.82
C GLY A 364 -1.98 -0.66 -20.74
N SER A 365 -2.31 -1.36 -21.85
CA SER A 365 -1.32 -1.65 -22.88
C SER A 365 -0.76 -0.35 -23.44
N TYR A 366 0.55 -0.35 -23.70
CA TYR A 366 1.27 0.85 -24.06
C TYR A 366 2.43 0.53 -25.00
N PHE A 367 2.67 1.41 -25.95
CA PHE A 367 3.82 1.43 -26.85
C PHE A 367 4.20 2.87 -27.20
N THR A 368 5.49 3.12 -27.38
CA THR A 368 6.02 4.37 -27.94
C THR A 368 7.12 4.08 -28.96
N ALA A 369 7.07 4.76 -30.09
CA ALA A 369 8.14 4.79 -31.09
C ALA A 369 9.30 5.72 -30.67
N GLU A 370 9.11 6.48 -29.61
CA GLU A 370 10.11 7.37 -29.01
C GLU A 370 10.28 7.02 -27.52
N PRO A 371 10.97 5.91 -27.18
CA PRO A 371 11.38 5.65 -25.81
C PRO A 371 12.19 6.82 -25.25
N LEU A 372 11.97 7.14 -23.98
CA LEU A 372 12.54 8.34 -23.33
C LEU A 372 13.41 8.01 -22.11
N GLY A 373 13.42 6.74 -21.69
CA GLY A 373 14.29 6.16 -20.69
C GLY A 373 15.32 5.27 -21.38
N GLY A 374 16.56 5.32 -20.93
CA GLY A 374 17.67 4.54 -21.47
C GLY A 374 18.95 5.01 -20.83
N ALA A 375 20.02 4.20 -20.85
CA ALA A 375 21.29 4.53 -20.19
C ALA A 375 21.87 5.88 -20.67
N ASP A 376 21.68 6.21 -21.96
CA ASP A 376 22.13 7.46 -22.57
C ASP A 376 21.06 8.59 -22.55
N GLN A 377 19.85 8.30 -22.05
CA GLN A 377 18.71 9.21 -22.02
C GLN A 377 18.25 9.49 -20.59
N SER A 378 18.96 10.41 -19.91
CA SER A 378 18.73 10.80 -18.53
C SER A 378 17.68 11.92 -18.40
N GLY A 379 16.39 11.59 -18.54
CA GLY A 379 15.30 12.58 -18.51
C GLY A 379 14.19 12.30 -17.52
N LEU A 380 14.34 11.33 -16.61
CA LEU A 380 13.27 10.95 -15.67
C LEU A 380 13.22 11.90 -14.49
N ALA A 381 12.06 12.50 -14.25
CA ALA A 381 11.77 13.36 -13.13
C ALA A 381 10.69 12.76 -12.23
N PHE A 382 10.94 12.76 -10.93
CA PHE A 382 9.89 12.58 -9.93
C PHE A 382 9.21 13.92 -9.66
N VAL A 383 7.87 13.93 -9.80
CA VAL A 383 7.04 15.12 -9.65
C VAL A 383 6.14 14.97 -8.43
N TYR A 384 6.27 15.89 -7.50
CA TYR A 384 5.57 15.86 -6.22
C TYR A 384 4.37 16.83 -6.22
N PRO A 385 3.15 16.38 -5.92
CA PRO A 385 1.95 17.23 -5.96
C PRO A 385 1.82 18.17 -4.76
N GLY A 386 0.94 19.16 -4.91
CA GLY A 386 0.56 20.07 -3.83
C GLY A 386 -0.46 19.48 -2.84
N VAL A 387 -0.90 20.35 -1.94
CA VAL A 387 -1.87 19.98 -0.90
C VAL A 387 -3.25 19.61 -1.46
N GLY A 388 -3.87 18.58 -0.89
CA GLY A 388 -5.24 18.13 -1.18
C GLY A 388 -5.43 17.35 -2.48
N THR A 389 -4.42 16.56 -2.86
CA THR A 389 -4.58 15.41 -3.77
C THR A 389 -5.02 14.14 -3.03
N VAL A 390 -4.93 14.13 -1.70
CA VAL A 390 -5.39 13.02 -0.85
C VAL A 390 -6.92 12.85 -0.93
N TYR A 391 -7.38 11.62 -0.78
CA TYR A 391 -8.79 11.27 -0.82
C TYR A 391 -9.08 10.08 0.09
N SER A 392 -10.35 9.89 0.44
CA SER A 392 -10.78 8.80 1.33
C SER A 392 -10.38 7.43 0.77
N ASP A 393 -9.88 6.56 1.64
CA ASP A 393 -9.50 5.18 1.32
C ASP A 393 -8.33 5.01 0.31
N MET A 394 -7.56 6.07 0.05
CA MET A 394 -6.35 5.96 -0.78
C MET A 394 -5.40 4.88 -0.25
N PHE A 395 -4.76 4.12 -1.14
CA PHE A 395 -3.77 3.09 -0.78
C PHE A 395 -4.23 1.98 0.16
N SER A 396 -5.54 1.80 0.36
CA SER A 396 -6.10 0.75 1.22
C SER A 396 -5.63 -0.65 0.84
N GLN A 397 -5.16 -0.86 -0.40
CA GLN A 397 -4.79 -2.19 -0.90
C GLN A 397 -3.29 -2.45 -0.92
N LEU A 398 -2.46 -1.40 -0.96
CA LEU A 398 -1.03 -1.52 -1.26
C LEU A 398 -0.27 -2.37 -0.25
N HIS A 399 -0.62 -2.32 1.04
CA HIS A 399 0.06 -3.11 2.07
C HIS A 399 -0.04 -4.63 1.86
N ARG A 400 -1.08 -5.09 1.17
CA ARG A 400 -1.25 -6.53 0.85
C ARG A 400 -0.28 -7.01 -0.23
N TYR A 401 0.31 -6.09 -0.98
CA TYR A 401 1.28 -6.36 -2.05
C TYR A 401 2.71 -6.01 -1.63
N PHE A 402 2.87 -5.07 -0.69
CA PHE A 402 4.17 -4.63 -0.20
C PHE A 402 4.25 -4.59 1.34
N PRO A 403 3.95 -5.70 2.05
CA PRO A 403 3.88 -5.71 3.52
C PRO A 403 5.23 -5.40 4.18
N SER A 404 6.34 -5.86 3.60
CA SER A 404 7.69 -5.58 4.11
C SER A 404 8.03 -4.08 4.04
N LEU A 405 7.59 -3.39 2.98
CA LEU A 405 7.76 -1.94 2.84
C LEU A 405 6.97 -1.21 3.93
N TYR A 406 5.68 -1.51 4.10
CA TYR A 406 4.85 -0.89 5.15
C TYR A 406 5.43 -1.13 6.54
N SER A 407 5.91 -2.34 6.82
CA SER A 407 6.58 -2.63 8.09
C SER A 407 7.91 -1.91 8.29
N GLN A 408 8.61 -1.60 7.21
CA GLN A 408 9.82 -0.79 7.30
C GLN A 408 9.44 0.64 7.68
N LEU A 409 8.46 1.25 6.98
CA LEU A 409 8.03 2.62 7.25
C LEU A 409 7.43 2.76 8.65
N GLU A 410 6.69 1.76 9.14
CA GLU A 410 6.17 1.70 10.52
C GLU A 410 7.27 1.64 11.58
N ARG A 411 8.47 1.13 11.25
CA ARG A 411 9.64 1.17 12.15
C ARG A 411 10.41 2.48 12.07
N GLU A 412 10.36 3.16 10.92
CA GLU A 412 11.05 4.43 10.68
C GLU A 412 10.30 5.62 11.32
N GLY A 413 8.97 5.51 11.49
CA GLY A 413 8.20 6.53 12.20
C GLY A 413 6.72 6.20 12.38
N ASP A 414 5.96 7.19 12.85
CA ASP A 414 4.51 7.08 13.05
C ASP A 414 3.76 7.09 11.72
N LEU A 415 3.63 5.89 11.14
CA LEU A 415 2.98 5.67 9.87
C LEU A 415 1.48 6.04 9.90
N LYS A 416 0.80 5.88 11.05
CA LYS A 416 -0.62 6.25 11.22
C LYS A 416 -0.80 7.76 11.12
N SER A 417 0.00 8.52 11.85
CA SER A 417 -0.02 9.99 11.79
C SER A 417 0.45 10.51 10.43
N MET A 418 1.45 9.89 9.83
CA MET A 418 1.96 10.28 8.50
C MET A 418 0.85 10.22 7.43
N PHE A 419 -0.06 9.24 7.54
CA PHE A 419 -1.19 9.10 6.63
C PHE A 419 -2.47 9.80 7.10
N GLN A 420 -2.49 10.40 8.30
CA GLN A 420 -3.73 10.87 8.93
C GLN A 420 -4.82 9.80 8.88
N ALA A 421 -4.44 8.57 9.25
CA ALA A 421 -5.22 7.38 8.94
C ALA A 421 -6.66 7.45 9.51
N ASP A 422 -6.84 8.05 10.70
CA ASP A 422 -8.16 8.20 11.32
C ASP A 422 -9.14 9.01 10.45
N ALA A 423 -8.64 9.96 9.66
CA ALA A 423 -9.45 10.79 8.78
C ALA A 423 -9.51 10.27 7.33
N ILE A 424 -8.43 9.68 6.80
CA ILE A 424 -8.41 9.06 5.46
C ILE A 424 -9.29 7.83 5.39
N TYR A 425 -9.27 7.02 6.45
CA TYR A 425 -9.99 5.75 6.52
C TYR A 425 -11.28 5.84 7.36
N HIS A 426 -11.74 7.06 7.62
CA HIS A 426 -12.99 7.31 8.31
C HIS A 426 -14.20 6.82 7.48
N LEU A 427 -15.26 6.35 8.15
CA LEU A 427 -16.45 5.82 7.48
C LEU A 427 -17.27 6.92 6.78
N ASP A 428 -17.32 8.11 7.37
CA ASP A 428 -17.92 9.29 6.74
C ASP A 428 -16.95 9.90 5.70
N PRO A 429 -17.26 9.83 4.39
CA PRO A 429 -16.41 10.36 3.33
C PRO A 429 -16.30 11.90 3.34
N LYS A 430 -17.03 12.60 4.21
CA LYS A 430 -16.90 14.05 4.41
C LYS A 430 -15.77 14.43 5.35
N VAL A 431 -15.23 13.49 6.13
CA VAL A 431 -14.14 13.77 7.08
C VAL A 431 -12.85 14.07 6.36
N THR A 432 -12.47 13.26 5.36
CA THR A 432 -11.23 13.48 4.60
C THR A 432 -11.17 14.86 3.92
N PRO A 433 -12.21 15.31 3.17
CA PRO A 433 -12.18 16.63 2.54
C PRO A 433 -12.25 17.80 3.53
N ALA A 434 -12.69 17.55 4.77
CA ALA A 434 -12.81 18.55 5.83
C ALA A 434 -11.57 18.62 6.74
N MET A 435 -10.54 17.82 6.48
CA MET A 435 -9.27 17.88 7.22
C MET A 435 -8.67 19.28 7.17
N GLN A 436 -8.02 19.67 8.27
CA GLN A 436 -7.31 20.93 8.34
C GLN A 436 -6.09 20.93 7.40
N LEU A 437 -5.59 22.13 7.09
CA LEU A 437 -4.49 22.29 6.14
C LEU A 437 -3.25 21.46 6.54
N GLY A 438 -2.87 21.48 7.83
CA GLY A 438 -1.73 20.71 8.33
C GLY A 438 -1.90 19.20 8.12
N ASP A 439 -3.08 18.66 8.39
CA ASP A 439 -3.38 17.23 8.21
C ASP A 439 -3.37 16.84 6.72
N LEU A 440 -3.98 17.66 5.86
CA LEU A 440 -3.91 17.49 4.40
C LEU A 440 -2.47 17.51 3.90
N ALA A 441 -1.62 18.37 4.47
CA ALA A 441 -0.22 18.46 4.10
C ALA A 441 0.57 17.23 4.55
N ILE A 442 0.39 16.80 5.80
CA ILE A 442 1.02 15.59 6.34
C ILE A 442 0.66 14.36 5.50
N ALA A 443 -0.63 14.14 5.24
CA ALA A 443 -1.08 13.00 4.44
C ALA A 443 -0.57 13.07 2.99
N GLY A 444 -0.46 14.26 2.40
CA GLY A 444 0.08 14.46 1.05
C GLY A 444 1.58 14.15 0.95
N VAL A 445 2.36 14.60 1.93
CA VAL A 445 3.78 14.26 2.07
C VAL A 445 3.94 12.75 2.30
N GLY A 446 3.14 12.16 3.20
CA GLY A 446 3.14 10.73 3.50
C GLY A 446 2.83 9.85 2.27
N SER A 447 1.86 10.28 1.47
CA SER A 447 1.51 9.63 0.19
C SER A 447 2.69 9.62 -0.77
N SER A 448 3.34 10.78 -0.93
CA SER A 448 4.50 10.93 -1.81
C SER A 448 5.70 10.12 -1.32
N TYR A 449 5.91 10.09 -0.01
CA TYR A 449 6.97 9.31 0.63
C TYR A 449 6.78 7.82 0.35
N LEU A 450 5.59 7.26 0.63
CA LEU A 450 5.29 5.85 0.35
C LEU A 450 5.52 5.49 -1.12
N LEU A 451 4.99 6.28 -2.06
CA LEU A 451 5.15 5.99 -3.49
C LEU A 451 6.59 6.12 -3.97
N THR A 452 7.37 7.06 -3.41
CA THR A 452 8.80 7.18 -3.69
C THR A 452 9.54 5.92 -3.21
N GLN A 453 9.32 5.53 -1.96
CA GLN A 453 9.95 4.35 -1.38
C GLN A 453 9.54 3.07 -2.12
N LEU A 454 8.29 2.98 -2.59
CA LEU A 454 7.79 1.90 -3.42
C LEU A 454 8.58 1.79 -4.74
N LEU A 455 8.65 2.86 -5.53
CA LEU A 455 9.34 2.83 -6.82
C LEU A 455 10.85 2.60 -6.67
N VAL A 456 11.48 3.25 -5.68
CA VAL A 456 12.93 3.13 -5.45
C VAL A 456 13.30 1.76 -4.88
N LYS A 457 12.63 1.29 -3.83
CA LYS A 457 13.04 0.07 -3.11
C LYS A 457 12.49 -1.22 -3.71
N GLN A 458 11.32 -1.19 -4.36
CA GLN A 458 10.70 -2.40 -4.93
C GLN A 458 10.96 -2.55 -6.43
N PHE A 459 11.04 -1.44 -7.16
CA PHE A 459 11.19 -1.45 -8.62
C PHE A 459 12.53 -0.89 -9.11
N ASN A 460 13.42 -0.46 -8.21
CA ASN A 460 14.74 0.10 -8.52
C ASN A 460 14.68 1.29 -9.51
N ILE A 461 13.60 2.09 -9.46
CA ILE A 461 13.46 3.27 -10.30
C ILE A 461 14.09 4.46 -9.59
N THR A 462 15.13 5.03 -10.18
CA THR A 462 15.84 6.21 -9.68
C THR A 462 15.61 7.41 -10.59
N PRO A 463 15.22 8.58 -10.07
CA PRO A 463 15.06 9.77 -10.87
C PRO A 463 16.40 10.43 -11.20
N ASN A 464 16.47 11.10 -12.35
CA ASN A 464 17.54 12.05 -12.67
C ASN A 464 17.21 13.45 -12.13
N PHE A 465 15.92 13.79 -12.05
CA PHE A 465 15.44 15.08 -11.58
C PHE A 465 14.33 14.91 -10.56
N ALA A 466 14.13 15.92 -9.73
CA ALA A 466 12.96 15.99 -8.87
C ALA A 466 12.43 17.43 -8.84
N LEU A 467 11.11 17.58 -8.82
CA LEU A 467 10.45 18.87 -8.71
C LEU A 467 9.14 18.78 -7.93
N GLY A 468 8.82 19.84 -7.21
CA GLY A 468 7.64 19.93 -6.36
C GLY A 468 6.67 21.04 -6.78
N TYR A 469 5.38 20.72 -6.81
CA TYR A 469 4.31 21.71 -6.88
C TYR A 469 3.94 22.13 -5.47
N SER A 470 4.18 23.40 -5.07
CA SER A 470 3.80 23.92 -3.75
C SER A 470 4.38 23.06 -2.60
N MET A 471 3.53 22.53 -1.70
CA MET A 471 3.85 21.52 -0.68
C MET A 471 4.71 20.36 -1.20
N GLY A 472 4.57 19.99 -2.47
CA GLY A 472 5.35 18.95 -3.11
C GLY A 472 6.86 19.17 -3.03
N GLU A 473 7.33 20.42 -2.86
CA GLU A 473 8.75 20.69 -2.63
C GLU A 473 9.23 20.10 -1.30
N ALA A 474 8.46 20.22 -0.21
CA ALA A 474 8.76 19.55 1.05
C ALA A 474 8.69 18.02 0.90
N SER A 475 7.70 17.51 0.16
CA SER A 475 7.59 16.06 -0.13
C SER A 475 8.83 15.51 -0.84
N MET A 476 9.36 16.26 -1.80
CA MET A 476 10.55 15.90 -2.56
C MET A 476 11.77 15.70 -1.63
N TRP A 477 12.05 16.67 -0.76
CA TRP A 477 13.16 16.59 0.19
C TRP A 477 13.00 15.46 1.21
N ALA A 478 11.79 15.28 1.74
CA ALA A 478 11.46 14.21 2.67
C ALA A 478 11.62 12.82 2.04
N SER A 479 11.32 12.67 0.75
CA SER A 479 11.22 11.36 0.10
C SER A 479 12.52 10.84 -0.53
N LEU A 480 13.45 11.75 -0.86
CA LEU A 480 14.66 11.42 -1.63
C LEU A 480 15.94 11.39 -0.78
N GLY A 481 15.82 11.20 0.54
CA GLY A 481 16.97 11.03 1.42
C GLY A 481 17.79 12.30 1.62
N VAL A 482 17.14 13.48 1.61
CA VAL A 482 17.81 14.75 1.91
C VAL A 482 17.70 15.08 3.40
N TRP A 483 16.56 14.86 4.04
CA TRP A 483 16.39 15.05 5.48
C TRP A 483 16.59 13.75 6.25
N ASN A 484 17.29 13.84 7.39
CA ASN A 484 17.58 12.68 8.26
C ASN A 484 16.34 12.13 8.97
N ALA A 485 15.51 13.02 9.53
CA ALA A 485 14.35 12.63 10.33
C ALA A 485 13.06 13.32 9.83
N PRO A 486 12.61 13.05 8.58
CA PRO A 486 11.46 13.75 8.00
C PRO A 486 10.16 13.54 8.80
N HIS A 487 10.01 12.40 9.50
CA HIS A 487 8.87 12.13 10.37
C HIS A 487 8.73 13.12 11.53
N ALA A 488 9.83 13.78 11.96
CA ALA A 488 9.78 14.80 13.02
C ALA A 488 8.96 16.04 12.62
N LEU A 489 8.73 16.25 11.32
CA LEU A 489 7.86 17.34 10.83
C LEU A 489 6.37 17.07 11.04
N ILE A 490 5.96 15.83 11.31
CA ILE A 490 4.53 15.49 11.48
C ILE A 490 3.94 16.26 12.65
N GLU A 491 4.51 16.11 13.84
CA GLU A 491 4.00 16.78 15.05
C GLU A 491 4.17 18.30 14.98
N LYS A 492 5.29 18.76 14.41
CA LYS A 492 5.51 20.19 14.16
C LYS A 492 4.42 20.77 13.25
N THR A 493 4.07 20.09 12.15
CA THR A 493 3.04 20.57 11.21
C THR A 493 1.65 20.61 11.85
N LYS A 494 1.33 19.68 12.77
CA LYS A 494 0.05 19.68 13.50
C LYS A 494 -0.09 20.85 14.48
N THR A 495 1.01 21.27 15.09
CA THR A 495 0.97 22.17 16.26
C THR A 495 1.48 23.58 15.97
N ASP A 496 2.33 23.76 14.96
CA ASP A 496 2.97 25.04 14.68
C ASP A 496 1.95 26.12 14.25
N PRO A 497 2.02 27.34 14.81
CA PRO A 497 1.17 28.47 14.42
C PRO A 497 1.16 28.76 12.93
N LEU A 498 2.24 28.44 12.21
CA LEU A 498 2.33 28.58 10.76
C LEU A 498 1.14 27.91 10.07
N PHE A 499 0.87 26.65 10.36
CA PHE A 499 -0.17 25.85 9.69
C PHE A 499 -1.55 25.93 10.34
N THR A 500 -1.63 26.37 11.60
CA THR A 500 -2.89 26.40 12.37
C THR A 500 -3.55 27.78 12.42
N SER A 501 -2.78 28.86 12.27
CA SER A 501 -3.30 30.22 12.45
C SER A 501 -2.70 31.30 11.56
N ALA A 502 -1.45 31.17 11.10
CA ALA A 502 -0.77 32.21 10.33
C ALA A 502 -1.30 32.30 8.90
N ILE A 503 -1.25 31.17 8.20
CA ILE A 503 -1.71 31.04 6.82
C ILE A 503 -3.03 30.29 6.67
N SER A 504 -3.63 29.82 7.76
CA SER A 504 -4.95 29.16 7.80
C SER A 504 -5.72 29.63 9.05
N GLY A 505 -6.92 29.12 9.29
CA GLY A 505 -7.67 29.44 10.51
C GLY A 505 -7.95 30.94 10.64
N LYS A 506 -7.32 31.60 11.63
CA LYS A 506 -7.46 33.05 11.86
C LYS A 506 -6.71 33.93 10.87
N LEU A 507 -5.84 33.37 10.01
CA LEU A 507 -5.07 34.09 9.00
C LEU A 507 -4.29 35.27 9.57
N THR A 508 -3.53 35.06 10.65
CA THR A 508 -2.84 36.16 11.37
C THR A 508 -1.83 36.89 10.48
N ALA A 509 -1.21 36.21 9.51
CA ALA A 509 -0.34 36.85 8.52
C ALA A 509 -1.11 37.84 7.62
N VAL A 510 -2.31 37.44 7.17
CA VAL A 510 -3.22 38.30 6.40
C VAL A 510 -3.70 39.48 7.23
N ARG A 511 -4.08 39.23 8.49
CA ARG A 511 -4.48 40.30 9.43
C ARG A 511 -3.36 41.32 9.61
N LYS A 512 -2.12 40.87 9.79
CA LYS A 512 -0.95 41.75 9.88
C LYS A 512 -0.75 42.57 8.60
N ALA A 513 -0.78 41.92 7.44
CA ALA A 513 -0.62 42.58 6.14
C ALA A 513 -1.72 43.62 5.86
N TRP A 514 -2.96 43.35 6.29
CA TRP A 514 -4.11 44.24 6.15
C TRP A 514 -4.27 45.23 7.32
N GLN A 515 -3.35 45.22 8.28
CA GLN A 515 -3.37 46.07 9.48
C GLN A 515 -4.65 45.91 10.32
N LEU A 516 -5.18 44.69 10.39
CA LEU A 516 -6.37 44.33 11.16
C LEU A 516 -6.01 43.86 12.58
N THR A 517 -6.80 44.30 13.55
CA THR A 517 -6.77 43.91 14.97
C THR A 517 -7.69 42.74 15.27
N ASN A 518 -7.48 42.05 16.40
CA ASN A 518 -8.34 40.91 16.81
C ASN A 518 -9.82 41.28 17.04
N SER A 519 -10.14 42.57 17.17
CA SER A 519 -11.53 43.06 17.27
C SER A 519 -12.21 43.27 15.92
N ASP A 520 -11.46 43.32 14.82
CA ASP A 520 -12.04 43.40 13.48
C ASP A 520 -12.76 42.09 13.11
N ALA A 521 -13.73 42.18 12.21
CA ALA A 521 -14.50 41.03 11.73
C ALA A 521 -13.58 39.94 11.12
N ASP A 522 -14.06 38.70 11.19
CA ASP A 522 -13.34 37.55 10.62
C ASP A 522 -13.16 37.70 9.09
N ILE A 523 -12.01 37.25 8.60
CA ILE A 523 -11.69 37.27 7.18
C ILE A 523 -12.41 36.12 6.50
N VAL A 524 -13.32 36.44 5.57
CA VAL A 524 -13.89 35.46 4.65
C VAL A 524 -12.92 35.26 3.49
N TRP A 525 -12.04 34.27 3.63
CA TRP A 525 -11.03 33.92 2.64
C TRP A 525 -11.48 32.75 1.76
N ASN A 526 -11.24 32.85 0.45
CA ASN A 526 -11.50 31.75 -0.47
C ASN A 526 -10.50 31.75 -1.64
N SER A 527 -10.49 30.66 -2.40
CA SER A 527 -9.65 30.44 -3.57
C SER A 527 -10.49 29.95 -4.75
N PHE A 528 -10.12 30.39 -5.95
CA PHE A 528 -10.86 30.13 -7.18
C PHE A 528 -9.91 29.70 -8.29
N VAL A 529 -10.16 28.53 -8.88
CA VAL A 529 -9.53 28.13 -10.13
C VAL A 529 -10.26 28.81 -11.28
N VAL A 530 -9.55 29.59 -12.08
CA VAL A 530 -10.10 30.34 -13.21
C VAL A 530 -9.39 29.96 -14.50
N ARG A 531 -10.16 29.78 -15.58
CA ARG A 531 -9.61 29.58 -16.92
C ARG A 531 -9.26 30.92 -17.57
N SER A 532 -8.03 31.35 -17.31
CA SER A 532 -7.43 32.57 -17.83
C SER A 532 -5.90 32.46 -17.78
N PRO A 533 -5.16 33.00 -18.76
CA PRO A 533 -3.74 33.30 -18.56
C PRO A 533 -3.56 34.33 -17.45
N ALA A 534 -2.33 34.44 -16.94
CA ALA A 534 -1.98 35.32 -15.83
C ALA A 534 -2.08 36.81 -16.18
N GLU A 535 -1.72 37.21 -17.41
CA GLU A 535 -1.62 38.62 -17.79
C GLU A 535 -2.94 39.42 -17.62
N PRO A 536 -4.11 38.93 -18.09
CA PRO A 536 -5.38 39.60 -17.81
C PRO A 536 -5.71 39.71 -16.32
N ILE A 537 -5.32 38.73 -15.50
CA ILE A 537 -5.56 38.79 -14.05
C ILE A 537 -4.69 39.91 -13.45
N LYS A 538 -3.40 39.91 -13.76
CA LYS A 538 -2.43 40.91 -13.28
C LYS A 538 -2.85 42.34 -13.61
N ALA A 539 -3.43 42.56 -14.80
CA ALA A 539 -3.88 43.88 -15.22
C ALA A 539 -5.01 44.46 -14.34
N PHE A 540 -5.89 43.62 -13.79
CA PHE A 540 -7.01 44.05 -12.94
C PHE A 540 -6.69 44.00 -11.44
N LEU A 541 -5.70 43.23 -11.00
CA LEU A 541 -5.36 43.08 -9.59
C LEU A 541 -5.15 44.40 -8.81
N PRO A 542 -4.57 45.47 -9.37
CA PRO A 542 -4.44 46.75 -8.65
C PRO A 542 -5.76 47.34 -8.12
N ASP A 543 -6.89 47.02 -8.77
CA ASP A 543 -8.23 47.47 -8.33
C ASP A 543 -8.80 46.62 -7.18
N PHE A 544 -8.15 45.51 -6.83
CA PHE A 544 -8.60 44.52 -5.84
C PHE A 544 -7.47 44.17 -4.86
N PRO A 545 -7.11 45.07 -3.92
CA PRO A 545 -5.91 44.95 -3.09
C PRO A 545 -5.87 43.73 -2.15
N HIS A 546 -7.01 43.06 -1.93
CA HIS A 546 -7.13 41.85 -1.11
C HIS A 546 -7.44 40.60 -1.95
N ALA A 547 -7.29 40.66 -3.27
CA ALA A 547 -7.23 39.51 -4.15
C ALA A 547 -5.79 39.32 -4.66
N TYR A 548 -5.37 38.08 -4.80
CA TYR A 548 -4.00 37.72 -5.18
C TYR A 548 -4.00 36.66 -6.27
N LEU A 549 -3.09 36.78 -7.24
CA LEU A 549 -2.75 35.67 -8.12
C LEU A 549 -1.82 34.73 -7.34
N ALA A 550 -2.36 33.60 -6.89
CA ALA A 550 -1.63 32.65 -6.06
C ALA A 550 -0.84 31.64 -6.90
N ILE A 551 -1.43 31.14 -8.00
CA ILE A 551 -0.81 30.09 -8.81
C ILE A 551 -1.06 30.33 -10.31
N VAL A 552 -0.03 30.14 -11.13
CA VAL A 552 -0.08 30.07 -12.59
C VAL A 552 0.19 28.62 -13.03
N GLN A 553 -0.73 28.01 -13.77
CA GLN A 553 -0.66 26.58 -14.13
C GLN A 553 -1.30 26.31 -15.51
N GLY A 554 -0.59 26.74 -16.56
CA GLY A 554 -1.02 26.63 -17.97
C GLY A 554 -2.16 27.58 -18.31
N ASP A 555 -3.25 27.04 -18.86
CA ASP A 555 -4.42 27.81 -19.29
C ASP A 555 -5.37 28.18 -18.13
N THR A 556 -4.97 27.83 -16.91
CA THR A 556 -5.69 28.15 -15.68
C THR A 556 -4.78 28.83 -14.66
N CYS A 557 -5.38 29.66 -13.81
CA CYS A 557 -4.73 30.27 -12.66
C CYS A 557 -5.56 30.02 -11.39
N VAL A 558 -4.94 30.18 -10.23
CA VAL A 558 -5.63 30.22 -8.93
C VAL A 558 -5.56 31.63 -8.37
N ILE A 559 -6.72 32.22 -8.11
CA ILE A 559 -6.85 33.49 -7.40
C ILE A 559 -7.26 33.17 -5.96
N ALA A 560 -6.63 33.78 -4.97
CA ALA A 560 -6.96 33.62 -3.56
C ALA A 560 -7.00 34.98 -2.85
N GLY A 561 -7.81 35.10 -1.81
CA GLY A 561 -7.94 36.35 -1.08
C GLY A 561 -9.27 36.52 -0.37
N CYS A 562 -9.63 37.77 -0.09
CA CYS A 562 -10.97 38.14 0.33
C CYS A 562 -11.99 37.66 -0.71
N GLU A 563 -12.96 36.84 -0.29
CA GLU A 563 -13.92 36.21 -1.19
C GLU A 563 -14.68 37.24 -2.05
N THR A 564 -15.13 38.33 -1.43
CA THR A 564 -15.86 39.41 -2.11
C THR A 564 -15.02 40.05 -3.21
N GLN A 565 -13.75 40.36 -2.93
CA GLN A 565 -12.87 40.96 -3.94
C GLN A 565 -12.48 39.98 -5.04
N CYS A 566 -12.23 38.70 -4.72
CA CYS A 566 -11.98 37.68 -5.72
C CYS A 566 -13.17 37.53 -6.68
N ARG A 567 -14.40 37.53 -6.15
CA ARG A 567 -15.62 37.47 -6.97
C ARG A 567 -15.81 38.72 -7.82
N ALA A 568 -15.52 39.90 -7.28
CA ALA A 568 -15.58 41.16 -8.02
C ALA A 568 -14.56 41.20 -9.17
N LEU A 569 -13.32 40.75 -8.93
CA LEU A 569 -12.29 40.58 -9.95
C LEU A 569 -12.76 39.62 -11.07
N LEU A 570 -13.29 38.45 -10.71
CA LEU A 570 -13.83 37.49 -11.69
C LEU A 570 -14.98 38.10 -12.51
N ALA A 571 -15.86 38.88 -11.89
CA ALA A 571 -16.95 39.57 -12.56
C ALA A 571 -16.44 40.64 -13.53
N GLN A 572 -15.45 41.44 -13.11
CA GLN A 572 -14.78 42.46 -13.94
C GLN A 572 -14.12 41.82 -15.17
N MET A 573 -13.45 40.68 -14.97
CA MET A 573 -12.85 39.89 -16.05
C MET A 573 -13.87 39.16 -16.92
N LYS A 574 -15.15 39.12 -16.53
CA LYS A 574 -16.22 38.31 -17.15
C LYS A 574 -15.84 36.82 -17.23
N LYS A 575 -15.20 36.31 -16.18
CA LYS A 575 -14.76 34.91 -16.07
C LYS A 575 -15.49 34.19 -14.94
N ARG A 576 -15.71 32.89 -15.13
CA ARG A 576 -16.19 32.00 -14.06
C ARG A 576 -15.00 31.40 -13.33
N GLY A 577 -14.96 31.56 -12.00
CA GLY A 577 -14.07 30.83 -11.11
C GLY A 577 -14.79 29.62 -10.49
N ILE A 578 -14.10 28.49 -10.40
CA ILE A 578 -14.53 27.32 -9.63
C ILE A 578 -13.92 27.47 -8.24
N ALA A 579 -14.76 27.57 -7.21
CA ALA A 579 -14.28 27.66 -5.83
C ALA A 579 -13.53 26.38 -5.46
N ALA A 580 -12.28 26.52 -5.05
CA ALA A 580 -11.48 25.42 -4.52
C ALA A 580 -11.69 25.27 -3.00
N ASN A 581 -12.31 26.25 -2.34
CA ASN A 581 -12.65 26.26 -0.91
C ASN A 581 -11.46 25.97 0.02
N ARG A 582 -10.24 26.25 -0.44
CA ARG A 582 -9.04 26.18 0.38
C ARG A 582 -8.88 27.48 1.14
N VAL A 583 -8.95 27.41 2.46
CA VAL A 583 -8.68 28.55 3.35
C VAL A 583 -7.19 28.56 3.67
N THR A 584 -6.39 29.03 2.71
CA THR A 584 -4.96 29.24 2.92
C THR A 584 -4.41 30.48 2.20
N ALA A 585 -3.54 31.22 2.90
CA ALA A 585 -2.82 32.38 2.37
C ALA A 585 -1.48 32.05 1.69
N MET A 586 -1.12 30.77 1.53
CA MET A 586 0.09 30.38 0.78
C MET A 586 0.09 30.99 -0.63
N HIS A 587 1.29 31.29 -1.13
CA HIS A 587 1.55 31.88 -2.44
C HIS A 587 0.93 33.27 -2.65
N THR A 588 0.64 34.00 -1.57
CA THR A 588 0.10 35.36 -1.64
C THR A 588 1.02 36.34 -0.91
N THR A 589 0.95 37.63 -1.27
CA THR A 589 1.78 38.67 -0.64
C THR A 589 1.74 38.65 0.89
N PRO A 590 0.58 38.45 1.57
CA PRO A 590 0.57 38.30 3.02
C PRO A 590 1.42 37.17 3.61
N ALA A 591 1.66 36.08 2.88
CA ALA A 591 2.52 35.00 3.36
C ALA A 591 3.99 35.43 3.52
N MET A 592 4.43 36.51 2.88
CA MET A 592 5.78 37.07 3.06
C MET A 592 6.06 37.49 4.51
N GLU A 593 5.02 37.82 5.28
CA GLU A 593 5.15 38.11 6.72
C GLU A 593 5.68 36.91 7.52
N GLU A 594 5.51 35.70 7.00
CA GLU A 594 5.90 34.43 7.62
C GLU A 594 7.18 33.84 7.03
N ARG A 595 7.82 34.48 6.04
CA ARG A 595 8.97 33.90 5.32
C ARG A 595 10.07 33.41 6.26
N GLY A 596 10.41 34.20 7.29
CA GLY A 596 11.40 33.82 8.30
C GLY A 596 10.98 32.62 9.15
N ASN A 597 9.69 32.53 9.52
CA ASN A 597 9.15 31.41 10.27
C ASN A 597 9.13 30.13 9.42
N VAL A 598 8.84 30.24 8.12
CA VAL A 598 8.92 29.12 7.18
C VAL A 598 10.36 28.63 7.03
N GLU A 599 11.32 29.54 6.86
CA GLU A 599 12.75 29.20 6.80
C GLU A 599 13.20 28.50 8.10
N GLN A 600 12.80 28.99 9.27
CA GLN A 600 13.09 28.33 10.54
C GLN A 600 12.44 26.95 10.66
N PHE A 601 11.19 26.82 10.22
CA PHE A 601 10.44 25.56 10.27
C PHE A 601 11.10 24.47 9.43
N TYR A 602 11.55 24.80 8.22
CA TYR A 602 12.12 23.83 7.27
C TYR A 602 13.65 23.70 7.33
N ASN A 603 14.33 24.45 8.19
CA ASN A 603 15.76 24.26 8.47
C ASN A 603 15.98 22.97 9.27
N GLN A 604 15.88 21.84 8.59
CA GLN A 604 16.03 20.49 9.14
C GLN A 604 17.44 19.94 8.91
N PRO A 605 17.95 19.12 9.84
CA PRO A 605 19.20 18.39 9.63
C PRO A 605 19.13 17.54 8.36
N LEU A 606 20.17 17.64 7.55
CA LEU A 606 20.30 16.82 6.35
C LEU A 606 20.88 15.43 6.69
N GLU A 607 20.72 14.48 5.77
CA GLU A 607 21.44 13.21 5.82
C GLU A 607 22.96 13.39 5.70
N GLU A 608 23.73 12.47 6.28
CA GLU A 608 25.20 12.49 6.20
C GLU A 608 25.67 12.28 4.75
N VAL A 609 24.95 11.44 4.00
CA VAL A 609 25.21 11.14 2.59
C VAL A 609 24.04 11.63 1.75
N LEU A 610 24.26 12.71 1.02
CA LEU A 610 23.23 13.32 0.17
C LEU A 610 23.18 12.69 -1.23
N PRO A 611 22.00 12.65 -1.86
CA PRO A 611 21.87 12.22 -3.25
C PRO A 611 22.63 13.19 -4.18
N ASN A 612 23.65 12.68 -4.86
CA ASN A 612 24.49 13.45 -5.78
C ASN A 612 24.13 13.25 -7.27
N GLN A 613 23.29 12.27 -7.59
CA GLN A 613 22.86 11.96 -8.96
C GLN A 613 21.52 12.61 -9.34
N ILE A 614 20.77 13.13 -8.36
CA ILE A 614 19.45 13.73 -8.56
C ILE A 614 19.59 15.24 -8.63
N LYS A 615 19.10 15.86 -9.71
CA LYS A 615 19.00 17.31 -9.78
C LYS A 615 17.64 17.78 -9.27
N PHE A 616 17.65 18.50 -8.15
CA PHE A 616 16.45 19.11 -7.58
C PHE A 616 16.13 20.43 -8.30
N ILE A 617 14.87 20.62 -8.67
CA ILE A 617 14.38 21.82 -9.35
C ILE A 617 13.28 22.44 -8.49
N SER A 618 13.59 23.60 -7.90
CA SER A 618 12.65 24.36 -7.09
C SER A 618 11.72 25.23 -7.94
N ALA A 619 10.53 25.49 -7.40
CA ALA A 619 9.56 26.43 -7.96
C ALA A 619 9.85 27.90 -7.61
N ALA A 620 10.83 28.17 -6.73
CA ALA A 620 11.22 29.53 -6.36
C ALA A 620 11.77 30.28 -7.58
N SER A 621 11.07 31.34 -7.98
CA SER A 621 11.35 32.11 -9.19
C SER A 621 12.76 32.75 -9.17
N GLY A 622 13.70 32.19 -9.94
CA GLY A 622 14.82 32.95 -10.50
C GLY A 622 16.22 32.70 -9.94
N ASP A 623 16.40 31.88 -8.90
CA ASP A 623 17.74 31.57 -8.38
C ASP A 623 18.08 30.09 -8.55
N SER A 624 18.93 29.78 -9.53
CA SER A 624 19.40 28.41 -9.83
C SER A 624 20.42 27.88 -8.82
N THR A 625 20.44 28.44 -7.60
CA THR A 625 21.40 28.15 -6.54
C THR A 625 21.09 26.88 -5.77
N VAL A 626 19.85 26.36 -5.88
CA VAL A 626 19.46 25.06 -5.32
C VAL A 626 19.90 23.94 -6.26
N SER A 627 21.21 23.66 -6.26
CA SER A 627 21.75 22.51 -6.99
C SER A 627 22.86 21.84 -6.19
N ASN A 628 22.77 20.52 -6.04
CA ASN A 628 23.83 19.69 -5.48
C ASN A 628 25.11 19.62 -6.35
N ALA A 629 25.09 20.18 -7.57
CA ALA A 629 26.16 20.03 -8.53
C ALA A 629 27.35 21.01 -8.34
N ASN A 630 27.15 22.19 -7.74
CA ASN A 630 28.16 23.27 -7.75
C ASN A 630 28.33 24.04 -6.42
N GLY A 631 27.79 23.54 -5.31
CA GLY A 631 27.91 24.13 -3.98
C GLY A 631 26.98 23.34 -3.07
N GLY A 632 27.54 22.71 -2.03
CA GLY A 632 26.86 21.67 -1.26
C GLY A 632 25.44 22.07 -0.86
N LEU A 633 24.48 21.19 -1.12
CA LEU A 633 23.13 21.32 -0.58
C LEU A 633 23.26 21.39 0.94
N ASP A 634 22.83 22.50 1.54
CA ASP A 634 22.77 22.66 2.99
C ASP A 634 21.34 22.94 3.46
N SER A 635 21.13 22.83 4.77
CA SER A 635 19.79 22.97 5.35
C SER A 635 19.19 24.37 5.18
N GLN A 636 20.01 25.42 5.09
CA GLN A 636 19.54 26.79 4.86
C GLN A 636 19.10 26.99 3.41
N VAL A 637 19.83 26.43 2.45
CA VAL A 637 19.46 26.48 1.03
C VAL A 637 18.10 25.80 0.82
N VAL A 638 17.92 24.59 1.38
CA VAL A 638 16.63 23.87 1.32
C VAL A 638 15.51 24.68 1.97
N ALA A 639 15.75 25.22 3.16
CA ALA A 639 14.75 26.00 3.89
C ALA A 639 14.34 27.29 3.16
N ARG A 640 15.30 28.03 2.60
CA ARG A 640 15.04 29.25 1.80
C ARG A 640 14.25 28.93 0.55
N SER A 641 14.62 27.86 -0.15
CA SER A 641 13.91 27.36 -1.34
C SER A 641 12.43 27.13 -1.04
N ILE A 642 12.14 26.41 0.06
CA ILE A 642 10.76 26.15 0.47
C ILE A 642 10.06 27.45 0.90
N ALA A 643 10.73 28.33 1.65
CA ALA A 643 10.16 29.60 2.09
C ALA A 643 9.79 30.51 0.89
N ASP A 644 10.65 30.59 -0.11
CA ASP A 644 10.40 31.39 -1.31
C ASP A 644 9.26 30.79 -2.14
N THR A 645 9.21 29.48 -2.33
CA THR A 645 8.06 28.80 -2.97
C THR A 645 6.76 29.00 -2.18
N PHE A 646 6.82 28.93 -0.85
CA PHE A 646 5.66 29.03 0.02
C PHE A 646 5.04 30.44 0.02
N CYS A 647 5.87 31.48 0.00
CA CYS A 647 5.42 32.87 0.15
C CYS A 647 5.13 33.57 -1.18
N ASN A 648 5.77 33.20 -2.28
CA ASN A 648 5.57 33.85 -3.58
C ASN A 648 4.50 33.15 -4.42
N THR A 649 3.95 33.87 -5.42
CA THR A 649 3.10 33.29 -6.46
C THR A 649 3.81 32.09 -7.10
N LEU A 650 3.16 30.93 -7.09
CA LEU A 650 3.69 29.71 -7.69
C LEU A 650 3.47 29.74 -9.20
N ASP A 651 4.54 29.78 -9.99
CA ASP A 651 4.45 29.59 -11.45
C ASP A 651 4.84 28.17 -11.85
N PHE A 652 3.85 27.28 -11.85
CA PHE A 652 4.06 25.89 -12.24
C PHE A 652 4.38 25.74 -13.73
N THR A 653 3.91 26.68 -14.57
CA THR A 653 4.21 26.68 -16.01
C THR A 653 5.71 26.92 -16.21
N ALA A 654 6.25 27.95 -15.58
CA ALA A 654 7.67 28.26 -15.62
C ALA A 654 8.53 27.13 -15.04
N LEU A 655 8.07 26.47 -13.96
CA LEU A 655 8.76 25.31 -13.40
C LEU A 655 8.86 24.14 -14.39
N VAL A 656 7.76 23.81 -15.08
CA VAL A 656 7.75 22.73 -16.09
C VAL A 656 8.66 23.08 -17.26
N HIS A 657 8.62 24.31 -17.77
CA HIS A 657 9.51 24.77 -18.83
C HIS A 657 10.98 24.75 -18.41
N SER A 658 11.28 25.15 -17.17
CA SER A 658 12.62 25.05 -16.59
C SER A 658 13.09 23.59 -16.51
N ALA A 659 12.24 22.67 -16.07
CA ALA A 659 12.54 21.25 -16.03
C ALA A 659 12.85 20.68 -17.42
N GLN A 660 12.02 21.01 -18.42
CA GLN A 660 12.26 20.58 -19.80
C GLN A 660 13.56 21.13 -20.37
N LYS A 661 13.86 22.42 -20.14
CA LYS A 661 15.13 23.05 -20.55
C LYS A 661 16.34 22.37 -19.91
N GLN A 662 16.17 21.82 -18.71
CA GLN A 662 17.21 21.08 -17.99
C GLN A 662 17.33 19.61 -18.41
N GLY A 663 16.47 19.13 -19.30
CA GLY A 663 16.55 17.78 -19.87
C GLY A 663 15.46 16.82 -19.41
N VAL A 664 14.48 17.28 -18.62
CA VAL A 664 13.35 16.41 -18.21
C VAL A 664 12.46 16.09 -19.41
N LYS A 665 12.19 14.78 -19.58
CA LYS A 665 11.32 14.23 -20.63
C LYS A 665 10.22 13.33 -20.06
N LEU A 666 10.48 12.63 -18.96
CA LEU A 666 9.54 11.74 -18.30
C LEU A 666 9.14 12.28 -16.94
N PHE A 667 7.89 12.69 -16.78
CA PHE A 667 7.35 13.24 -15.54
C PHE A 667 6.55 12.17 -14.81
N VAL A 668 7.15 11.55 -13.78
CA VAL A 668 6.50 10.52 -12.96
C VAL A 668 5.90 11.16 -11.71
N GLU A 669 4.58 11.21 -11.62
CA GLU A 669 3.89 11.86 -10.49
C GLU A 669 3.72 10.90 -9.31
N LEU A 670 4.25 11.32 -8.16
CA LEU A 670 4.25 10.59 -6.89
C LEU A 670 3.20 11.18 -5.95
N GLY A 671 1.96 11.19 -6.42
CA GLY A 671 0.80 11.67 -5.68
C GLY A 671 -0.23 10.58 -5.45
N ALA A 672 -1.13 10.81 -4.49
CA ALA A 672 -2.34 10.01 -4.38
C ALA A 672 -3.21 10.15 -5.65
N ASP A 673 -3.16 11.30 -6.33
CA ASP A 673 -3.90 11.56 -7.57
C ASP A 673 -2.97 12.01 -8.71
N ARG A 674 -3.53 12.20 -9.91
CA ARG A 674 -2.81 12.55 -11.16
C ARG A 674 -2.88 14.03 -11.57
N GLN A 675 -2.92 14.92 -10.58
CA GLN A 675 -3.18 16.34 -10.80
C GLN A 675 -2.07 16.99 -11.62
N ASN A 676 -0.81 16.80 -11.24
CA ASN A 676 0.33 17.42 -11.90
C ASN A 676 0.50 16.89 -13.33
N CYS A 677 0.32 15.59 -13.58
CA CYS A 677 0.30 15.02 -14.93
C CYS A 677 -0.74 15.74 -15.79
N THR A 678 -1.95 15.94 -15.26
CA THR A 678 -3.03 16.64 -15.97
C THR A 678 -2.66 18.10 -16.28
N LEU A 679 -1.98 18.79 -15.36
CA LEU A 679 -1.54 20.18 -15.56
C LEU A 679 -0.39 20.26 -16.58
N ILE A 680 0.59 19.37 -16.50
CA ILE A 680 1.72 19.29 -17.45
C ILE A 680 1.20 18.99 -18.86
N ASP A 681 0.27 18.05 -19.01
CA ASP A 681 -0.36 17.73 -20.30
C ASP A 681 -1.06 18.95 -20.91
N LYS A 682 -1.72 19.77 -20.08
CA LYS A 682 -2.38 21.01 -20.50
C LYS A 682 -1.40 22.10 -20.90
N ILE A 683 -0.35 22.33 -20.10
CA ILE A 683 0.72 23.29 -20.39
C ILE A 683 1.30 23.00 -21.77
N ALA A 684 1.72 21.76 -22.01
CA ALA A 684 2.33 21.43 -23.28
C ALA A 684 1.34 21.33 -24.45
N LYS A 685 0.04 21.08 -24.21
CA LYS A 685 -0.99 21.28 -25.25
C LYS A 685 -1.10 22.75 -25.65
N GLN A 686 -1.04 23.66 -24.69
CA GLN A 686 -1.07 25.11 -24.95
C GLN A 686 0.18 25.56 -25.71
N ASP A 687 1.37 25.10 -25.31
CA ASP A 687 2.64 25.45 -25.98
C ASP A 687 2.62 25.08 -27.47
N ARG A 688 2.05 23.92 -27.82
CA ARG A 688 1.84 23.49 -29.22
C ARG A 688 0.87 24.39 -30.00
N GLN A 689 -0.16 24.92 -29.34
CA GLN A 689 -1.21 25.72 -29.97
C GLN A 689 -0.78 27.18 -30.20
N CYS A 690 0.07 27.73 -29.32
CA CYS A 690 0.49 29.12 -29.39
C CYS A 690 1.61 29.40 -30.40
N GLY A 691 2.12 28.38 -31.11
CA GLY A 691 3.10 28.54 -32.20
C GLY A 691 4.28 29.44 -31.82
N GLY A 692 4.90 29.15 -30.68
CA GLY A 692 5.75 30.08 -29.91
C GLY A 692 6.57 31.04 -30.76
N GLU A 693 6.33 32.34 -30.59
CA GLU A 693 7.23 33.37 -31.07
C GLU A 693 8.66 33.04 -30.65
N SER A 694 9.53 33.02 -31.64
CA SER A 694 10.95 32.73 -31.56
C SER A 694 11.66 33.80 -30.73
N THR A 695 11.72 33.59 -29.41
CA THR A 695 12.89 33.99 -28.62
C THR A 695 13.86 32.80 -28.63
N GLU A 696 15.17 33.05 -28.52
CA GLU A 696 16.20 31.99 -28.60
C GLU A 696 15.97 30.83 -27.61
N ALA A 697 15.20 31.05 -26.54
CA ALA A 697 14.74 30.04 -25.57
C ALA A 697 13.67 29.05 -26.11
N ASN A 698 12.96 29.37 -27.18
CA ASN A 698 11.90 28.55 -27.79
C ASN A 698 12.39 27.68 -28.95
N THR A 699 13.65 27.82 -29.39
CA THR A 699 14.20 27.01 -30.50
C THR A 699 14.36 25.53 -30.14
N THR A 700 14.41 25.17 -28.85
CA THR A 700 14.37 23.77 -28.39
C THR A 700 12.94 23.22 -28.24
N ALA A 701 11.94 24.07 -28.03
CA ALA A 701 10.53 23.66 -27.94
C ALA A 701 9.87 23.49 -29.32
N ALA A 702 10.30 24.28 -30.32
CA ALA A 702 9.85 24.18 -31.71
C ALA A 702 10.38 22.92 -32.42
N ASN A 703 11.49 22.33 -31.94
CA ASN A 703 11.95 21.01 -32.34
C ASN A 703 11.39 19.93 -31.39
N GLY A 704 10.09 19.63 -31.51
CA GLY A 704 9.48 18.34 -31.16
C GLY A 704 10.04 17.58 -29.94
N SER A 705 10.30 18.23 -28.80
CA SER A 705 10.82 17.53 -27.63
C SER A 705 9.72 16.64 -27.02
N SER A 706 9.76 15.35 -27.37
CA SER A 706 8.84 14.33 -26.88
C SER A 706 8.96 14.22 -25.35
N TYR A 707 7.85 14.45 -24.65
CA TYR A 707 7.73 14.27 -23.20
C TYR A 707 6.51 13.41 -22.88
N CYS A 708 6.54 12.71 -21.74
CA CYS A 708 5.44 11.87 -21.28
C CYS A 708 5.21 12.06 -19.77
N THR A 709 3.94 12.00 -19.36
CA THR A 709 3.50 12.06 -17.97
C THR A 709 3.02 10.68 -17.51
N VAL A 710 3.49 10.23 -16.35
CA VAL A 710 3.21 8.90 -15.80
C VAL A 710 2.67 9.05 -14.37
N PRO A 711 1.35 9.01 -14.17
CA PRO A 711 0.79 9.01 -12.82
C PRO A 711 0.93 7.64 -12.19
N VAL A 712 1.49 7.57 -10.98
CA VAL A 712 1.63 6.32 -10.22
C VAL A 712 0.31 5.91 -9.55
N ASN A 713 -0.54 6.89 -9.22
CA ASN A 713 -1.90 6.66 -8.75
C ASN A 713 -2.89 7.65 -9.36
N ALA A 714 -4.18 7.33 -9.26
CA ALA A 714 -5.27 8.16 -9.77
C ALA A 714 -6.53 7.96 -8.94
N LYS A 715 -7.13 9.06 -8.48
CA LYS A 715 -8.35 9.02 -7.68
C LYS A 715 -9.48 8.30 -8.41
N GLY A 716 -10.13 7.37 -7.72
CA GLY A 716 -11.21 6.55 -8.26
C GLY A 716 -10.75 5.35 -9.09
N GLY A 717 -9.44 5.18 -9.31
CA GLY A 717 -8.85 3.94 -9.81
C GLY A 717 -8.57 2.94 -8.69
N ASP A 718 -8.38 1.68 -9.06
CA ASP A 718 -7.75 0.68 -8.19
C ASP A 718 -6.24 0.94 -8.10
N ASP A 719 -5.69 0.99 -6.88
CA ASP A 719 -4.30 1.39 -6.63
C ASP A 719 -3.31 0.52 -7.43
N ILE A 720 -3.55 -0.80 -7.45
CA ILE A 720 -2.66 -1.78 -8.10
C ILE A 720 -2.76 -1.71 -9.62
N THR A 721 -3.98 -1.56 -10.15
CA THR A 721 -4.20 -1.37 -11.59
C THR A 721 -3.52 -0.08 -12.08
N THR A 722 -3.55 1.00 -11.28
CA THR A 722 -2.92 2.27 -11.66
C THR A 722 -1.40 2.17 -11.60
N LEU A 723 -0.85 1.54 -10.55
CA LEU A 723 0.58 1.22 -10.48
C LEU A 723 1.02 0.37 -11.68
N LEU A 724 0.26 -0.65 -12.06
CA LEU A 724 0.58 -1.52 -13.19
C LEU A 724 0.63 -0.74 -14.51
N LYS A 725 -0.32 0.20 -14.71
CA LYS A 725 -0.32 1.12 -15.87
C LYS A 725 0.88 2.07 -15.87
N ALA A 726 1.33 2.51 -14.70
CA ALA A 726 2.54 3.32 -14.57
C ALA A 726 3.78 2.52 -14.98
N LEU A 727 3.94 1.32 -14.42
CA LEU A 727 5.04 0.40 -14.74
C LEU A 727 5.06 0.04 -16.23
N GLY A 728 3.92 -0.23 -16.85
CA GLY A 728 3.85 -0.53 -18.29
C GLY A 728 4.31 0.62 -19.19
N GLN A 729 4.00 1.86 -18.81
CA GLN A 729 4.54 3.04 -19.49
C GLN A 729 6.05 3.15 -19.31
N LEU A 730 6.56 2.99 -18.09
CA LEU A 730 7.99 3.07 -17.79
C LEU A 730 8.80 1.97 -18.51
N ILE A 731 8.29 0.73 -18.54
CA ILE A 731 8.89 -0.39 -19.30
C ILE A 731 8.98 -0.04 -20.78
N SER A 732 7.89 0.45 -21.37
CA SER A 732 7.83 0.77 -22.81
C SER A 732 8.70 1.98 -23.17
N HIS A 733 8.86 2.91 -22.23
CA HIS A 733 9.84 3.99 -22.34
C HIS A 733 11.27 3.54 -22.05
N ARG A 734 11.54 2.26 -21.73
CA ARG A 734 12.88 1.72 -21.43
C ARG A 734 13.55 2.34 -20.20
N VAL A 735 12.75 2.77 -19.23
CA VAL A 735 13.25 3.20 -17.91
C VAL A 735 13.92 2.02 -17.22
N PRO A 736 15.17 2.16 -16.71
CA PRO A 736 15.80 1.14 -15.90
C PRO A 736 14.96 0.84 -14.65
N LEU A 737 14.48 -0.39 -14.55
CA LEU A 737 13.66 -0.90 -13.44
C LEU A 737 13.77 -2.42 -13.37
N THR A 738 13.39 -2.98 -12.23
CA THR A 738 13.21 -4.43 -12.06
C THR A 738 11.75 -4.83 -12.12
N THR A 739 11.48 -5.99 -12.71
CA THR A 739 10.18 -6.67 -12.72
C THR A 739 10.09 -7.79 -11.68
N GLN A 740 11.11 -7.95 -10.82
CA GLN A 740 11.18 -9.01 -9.81
C GLN A 740 9.93 -9.11 -8.92
N PRO A 741 9.31 -8.01 -8.44
CA PRO A 741 8.08 -8.11 -7.66
C PRO A 741 6.92 -8.80 -8.39
N LEU A 742 6.84 -8.63 -9.72
CA LEU A 742 5.83 -9.30 -10.57
C LEU A 742 6.15 -10.80 -10.71
N ILE A 743 7.42 -11.13 -10.94
CA ILE A 743 7.91 -12.51 -11.08
C ILE A 743 7.69 -13.29 -9.78
N ASP A 744 8.01 -12.71 -8.63
CA ASP A 744 7.84 -13.35 -7.32
C ASP A 744 6.38 -13.63 -7.01
N GLY A 745 5.48 -12.69 -7.37
CA GLY A 745 4.03 -12.89 -7.28
C GLY A 745 3.57 -14.09 -8.11
N LEU A 746 3.98 -14.16 -9.38
CA LEU A 746 3.64 -15.27 -10.25
C LEU A 746 4.21 -16.60 -9.77
N ASN A 747 5.44 -16.63 -9.24
CA ASN A 747 6.02 -17.83 -8.64
C ASN A 747 5.12 -18.39 -7.53
N ARG A 748 4.57 -17.52 -6.67
CA ARG A 748 3.63 -17.92 -5.62
C ARG A 748 2.32 -18.44 -6.18
N GLU A 749 1.71 -17.75 -7.15
CA GLU A 749 0.46 -18.19 -7.80
C GLU A 749 0.62 -19.56 -8.49
N ILE A 750 1.76 -19.78 -9.16
CA ILE A 750 2.09 -21.06 -9.80
C ILE A 750 2.20 -22.16 -8.74
N ALA A 751 2.97 -21.93 -7.67
CA ALA A 751 3.13 -22.90 -6.59
C ALA A 751 1.78 -23.25 -5.93
N LEU A 752 0.92 -22.26 -5.68
CA LEU A 752 -0.43 -22.47 -5.15
C LEU A 752 -1.31 -23.28 -6.10
N SER A 753 -1.28 -22.97 -7.40
CA SER A 753 -2.04 -23.69 -8.43
C SER A 753 -1.61 -25.17 -8.51
N GLN A 754 -0.31 -25.44 -8.46
CA GLN A 754 0.22 -26.80 -8.48
C GLN A 754 -0.16 -27.59 -7.21
N LEU A 755 -0.14 -26.95 -6.03
CA LEU A 755 -0.61 -27.56 -4.78
C LEU A 755 -2.09 -27.95 -4.85
N GLN A 756 -2.93 -27.04 -5.35
CA GLN A 756 -4.37 -27.29 -5.52
C GLN A 756 -4.63 -28.47 -6.46
N LYS A 757 -3.98 -28.51 -7.62
CA LYS A 757 -4.10 -29.63 -8.58
C LYS A 757 -3.72 -30.98 -7.95
N THR A 758 -2.65 -31.00 -7.15
CA THR A 758 -2.18 -32.21 -6.47
C THR A 758 -3.19 -32.68 -5.43
N ALA A 759 -3.76 -31.75 -4.65
CA ALA A 759 -4.79 -32.06 -3.66
C ALA A 759 -6.06 -32.62 -4.31
N THR A 760 -6.56 -32.01 -5.39
CA THR A 760 -7.74 -32.50 -6.13
C THR A 760 -7.50 -33.88 -6.73
N THR A 761 -6.31 -34.13 -7.29
CA THR A 761 -5.95 -35.44 -7.87
C THR A 761 -5.92 -36.53 -6.80
N LYS A 762 -5.44 -36.23 -5.58
CA LYS A 762 -5.47 -37.17 -4.44
C LYS A 762 -6.91 -37.48 -4.02
N GLN A 763 -7.78 -36.47 -3.92
CA GLN A 763 -9.20 -36.67 -3.58
C GLN A 763 -9.92 -37.58 -4.58
N LEU A 764 -9.73 -37.36 -5.88
CA LEU A 764 -10.30 -38.21 -6.94
C LEU A 764 -9.80 -39.66 -6.89
N LYS A 765 -8.57 -39.90 -6.45
CA LYS A 765 -8.02 -41.27 -6.29
C LYS A 765 -8.47 -41.95 -5.00
N SER A 766 -8.95 -41.20 -4.02
CA SER A 766 -9.43 -41.73 -2.73
C SER A 766 -10.95 -42.00 -2.70
N GLU A 767 -11.71 -41.66 -3.73
CA GLU A 767 -13.08 -42.15 -3.86
C GLU A 767 -13.07 -43.67 -4.11
N PRO A 768 -13.80 -44.49 -3.32
CA PRO A 768 -13.74 -45.93 -3.44
C PRO A 768 -14.46 -46.39 -4.72
N MET A 769 -13.82 -47.28 -5.48
CA MET A 769 -14.49 -48.16 -6.45
C MET A 769 -15.64 -48.89 -5.72
N SER A 770 -16.86 -48.41 -5.89
CA SER A 770 -18.04 -49.13 -5.47
C SER A 770 -18.30 -50.30 -6.43
N ASN A 771 -18.13 -51.51 -5.89
CA ASN A 771 -18.71 -52.79 -6.31
C ASN A 771 -18.31 -53.35 -7.69
N LEU A 772 -17.16 -54.02 -7.73
CA LEU A 772 -17.00 -55.24 -8.52
C LEU A 772 -17.46 -56.42 -7.66
N THR A 773 -18.73 -56.78 -7.81
CA THR A 773 -19.32 -58.03 -7.30
C THR A 773 -18.68 -59.21 -8.04
N LEU A 774 -17.93 -60.05 -7.33
CA LEU A 774 -17.56 -61.39 -7.77
C LEU A 774 -18.67 -62.37 -7.40
N GLN A 775 -19.07 -63.17 -8.39
CA GLN A 775 -20.15 -64.16 -8.41
C GLN A 775 -19.90 -65.35 -7.46
N GLY A 776 -20.98 -66.05 -7.10
CA GLY A 776 -20.91 -67.44 -6.62
C GLY A 776 -22.26 -68.04 -6.20
N GLU A 777 -22.76 -68.96 -7.03
CA GLU A 777 -23.82 -69.97 -6.83
C GLU A 777 -23.84 -70.54 -5.39
N VAL A 778 -24.98 -70.76 -4.70
CA VAL A 778 -26.17 -71.60 -4.95
C VAL A 778 -27.36 -71.04 -4.17
#